data_AF-A0A1D6MZP9-F1
#
_entry.id   AF-A0A1D6MZP9-F1
#
_cell.length_a   1.000
_cell.length_b   1.000
_cell.length_c   1.000
_cell.angle_alpha   90.00
_cell.angle_beta   90.00
_cell.angle_gamma   90.00
#
_symmetry.space_group_name_H-M   'P 1'
#
loop_
_entity.id
_entity.type
_entity.pdbx_description
1 polymer ?
#
loop_
_entity_poly.entity_id
_entity_poly.type
_entity_poly.pdbx_seq_one_letter_code
_entity_poly.pdbx_strand_id
1 'polypeptide(L)'
;MFETDDGAGGHPDPEIASSLLDMLNENNSLVKAFRYVRERLEREGDQKITLRLLGCNTRHDVQYNLPSNGEIAAIIVGDYTTGEHTYDVLVHDRECGLKRVSCLHPAYMPLQYPLLFPYGEHGFHLGIRYFGADDVGSSKRKYVTMLEFVRRHLHYRLDEPNPYTCYGRLSDQIDVDAYSTIEGNRLQFIASHQSELRSETVQGIADAIDKGFLNADSIGGRVVVPASFTGGRRYHVMNYQDAMAICRVYGPPDLFVTFTCNTKWREIADALRFEPGQQPCGRSDLVVRVFHMKVNEFIADIREGKPFGSILAVLYTVEFQKRGLPHIHCLVWLADGSKEFSASIVDRFICAEIPDIVADPLGFALVDEFMMHGPCGVDNKRCPCMKNDKCSKKFPKPFQEETILDGFGFTIYKRRPDDRHVLKNGVRLDNRNVVPYNMHLLKKYNAHINVEWCNKSNMIKYLFKYVTKGIDRAKVYFEITASTSNASPASQVAPPNEIQEYIDARYLSTCEALWRAFEYDIHFRVPSVERLVVHLPGLNHVRYEPSADLHALLSSSAAKSTMLTEWFEANLRHEQARCLTYCDFPKQWTWDASARCWKSRSRCTKIGRMYYVHPTAGELYYLRMLLMIVKGSTSYADIRTFNGQVYDTFRAACEARGLLESDNEWKLLFDEAIVSASSYQLRQLFVTVVMFYPVANVRALFDTYWLSFTDDIVRQLRDTLGNPNYNIPHEQLMSLLIRKLSAAFANSGGNINDYGLPRIDVQCAFMDENRLINDEIDPEPLMLSMHADSLVTQLNAEQ
;
A
#
# COMPACT_ATOMS: atom_id res chain seq x y z
N MET A 1 24.82 17.53 -8.27
CA MET A 1 25.57 18.22 -9.32
C MET A 1 24.55 18.99 -10.14
N PHE A 2 24.11 20.12 -9.61
CA PHE A 2 23.46 21.19 -10.36
C PHE A 2 24.08 22.42 -9.73
N GLU A 3 24.95 23.09 -10.48
CA GLU A 3 25.40 24.42 -10.12
C GLU A 3 24.15 25.28 -9.97
N THR A 4 24.08 26.02 -8.86
CA THR A 4 23.22 27.19 -8.77
C THR A 4 23.69 28.11 -9.87
N ASP A 5 22.87 28.23 -10.92
CA ASP A 5 23.05 29.19 -11.99
C ASP A 5 22.72 30.59 -11.45
N ASP A 6 23.58 31.05 -10.53
CA ASP A 6 23.63 32.43 -10.06
C ASP A 6 24.52 33.20 -11.05
N GLY A 7 24.00 33.43 -12.25
CA GLY A 7 24.78 34.01 -13.34
C GLY A 7 23.94 34.60 -14.48
N ALA A 8 23.30 35.75 -14.24
CA ALA A 8 22.96 36.76 -15.26
C ALA A 8 22.07 36.36 -16.48
N GLY A 9 21.33 35.24 -16.46
CA GLY A 9 20.49 34.78 -17.60
C GLY A 9 18.97 34.82 -17.39
N GLY A 10 18.46 35.51 -16.36
CA GLY A 10 17.08 35.32 -15.87
C GLY A 10 15.96 36.14 -16.53
N HIS A 11 16.26 37.01 -17.51
CA HIS A 11 15.22 37.80 -18.18
C HIS A 11 14.88 37.19 -19.54
N PRO A 12 13.59 36.94 -19.83
CA PRO A 12 13.18 36.48 -21.15
C PRO A 12 13.62 37.51 -22.19
N ASP A 13 14.18 37.03 -23.29
CA ASP A 13 14.56 37.88 -24.42
C ASP A 13 13.34 38.71 -24.86
N PRO A 14 13.40 40.05 -24.78
CA PRO A 14 12.27 40.92 -25.09
C PRO A 14 11.75 40.75 -26.53
N GLU A 15 12.63 40.46 -27.49
CA GLU A 15 12.25 40.27 -28.89
C GLU A 15 11.49 38.95 -29.06
N ILE A 16 11.95 37.87 -28.41
CA ILE A 16 11.26 36.58 -28.41
C ILE A 16 9.90 36.71 -27.70
N ALA A 17 9.86 37.37 -26.55
CA ALA A 17 8.64 37.58 -25.80
C ALA A 17 7.60 38.40 -26.59
N SER A 18 8.03 39.47 -27.28
CA SER A 18 7.16 40.25 -28.16
C SER A 18 6.66 39.41 -29.33
N SER A 19 7.54 38.65 -29.98
CA SER A 19 7.18 37.80 -31.12
C SER A 19 6.16 36.72 -30.73
N LEU A 20 6.32 36.08 -29.57
CA LEU A 20 5.35 35.12 -29.04
C LEU A 20 4.01 35.78 -28.72
N LEU A 21 4.05 37.00 -28.16
CA LEU A 21 2.84 37.76 -27.85
C LEU A 21 2.08 38.12 -29.12
N ASP A 22 2.76 38.60 -30.15
CA ASP A 22 2.18 38.95 -31.45
C ASP A 22 1.58 37.71 -32.12
N MET A 23 2.32 36.60 -32.14
CA MET A 23 1.82 35.31 -32.63
C MET A 23 0.53 34.88 -31.91
N LEU A 24 0.49 34.96 -30.58
CA LEU A 24 -0.71 34.61 -29.82
C LEU A 24 -1.87 35.57 -30.09
N ASN A 25 -1.61 36.87 -30.25
CA ASN A 25 -2.64 37.85 -30.57
C ASN A 25 -3.25 37.59 -31.96
N GLU A 26 -2.43 37.20 -32.92
CA GLU A 26 -2.84 36.92 -34.28
C GLU A 26 -3.57 35.59 -34.43
N ASN A 27 -3.14 34.55 -33.70
CA ASN A 27 -3.55 33.17 -33.98
C ASN A 27 -4.44 32.55 -32.90
N ASN A 28 -4.27 32.91 -31.63
CA ASN A 28 -4.96 32.25 -30.52
C ASN A 28 -6.36 32.85 -30.28
N SER A 29 -7.40 32.07 -30.55
CA SER A 29 -8.80 32.50 -30.40
C SER A 29 -9.18 32.87 -28.96
N LEU A 30 -8.63 32.17 -27.96
CA LEU A 30 -8.87 32.46 -26.54
C LEU A 30 -8.21 33.78 -26.14
N VAL A 31 -6.95 34.00 -26.55
CA VAL A 31 -6.23 35.25 -26.26
C VAL A 31 -6.97 36.46 -26.82
N LYS A 32 -7.50 36.36 -28.05
CA LYS A 32 -8.36 37.40 -28.65
C LYS A 32 -9.60 37.68 -27.79
N ALA A 33 -10.27 36.65 -27.28
CA ALA A 33 -11.44 36.80 -26.42
C ALA A 33 -11.09 37.52 -25.10
N PHE A 34 -9.99 37.14 -24.43
CA PHE A 34 -9.55 37.82 -23.20
C PHE A 34 -9.15 39.27 -23.44
N ARG A 35 -8.46 39.56 -24.55
CA ARG A 35 -8.10 40.94 -24.91
C ARG A 35 -9.31 41.80 -25.22
N TYR A 36 -10.27 41.26 -25.97
CA TYR A 36 -11.53 41.96 -26.22
C TYR A 36 -12.27 42.31 -24.92
N VAL A 37 -12.34 41.35 -23.98
CA VAL A 37 -12.92 41.61 -22.65
C VAL A 37 -12.14 42.68 -21.89
N ARG A 38 -10.80 42.61 -21.89
CA ARG A 38 -9.95 43.64 -21.25
C ARG A 38 -10.18 45.02 -21.84
N GLU A 39 -10.13 45.15 -23.17
CA GLU A 39 -10.34 46.43 -23.86
C GLU A 39 -11.73 47.00 -23.63
N ARG A 40 -12.74 46.14 -23.45
CA ARG A 40 -14.11 46.56 -23.14
C ARG A 40 -14.24 47.04 -21.70
N LEU A 41 -13.59 46.37 -20.74
CA LEU A 41 -13.49 46.83 -19.35
C LEU A 41 -12.73 48.16 -19.24
N GLU A 42 -11.66 48.33 -20.01
CA GLU A 42 -10.88 49.58 -20.07
C GLU A 42 -11.69 50.73 -20.70
N ARG A 43 -12.55 50.45 -21.70
CA ARG A 43 -13.37 51.47 -22.39
C ARG A 43 -14.64 51.87 -21.66
N GLU A 44 -15.40 50.91 -21.15
CA GLU A 44 -16.75 51.14 -20.61
C GLU A 44 -16.80 51.19 -19.08
N GLY A 45 -15.65 51.09 -18.41
CA GLY A 45 -15.52 51.08 -16.97
C GLY A 45 -16.02 49.79 -16.34
N ASP A 46 -16.45 49.89 -15.08
CA ASP A 46 -16.73 48.78 -14.17
C ASP A 46 -18.06 48.04 -14.51
N GLN A 47 -18.21 47.54 -15.74
CA GLN A 47 -19.35 46.74 -16.18
C GLN A 47 -19.26 45.27 -15.76
N LYS A 48 -20.41 44.62 -15.57
CA LYS A 48 -20.49 43.18 -15.32
C LYS A 48 -20.32 42.42 -16.65
N ILE A 49 -19.14 41.88 -16.90
CA ILE A 49 -18.84 41.04 -18.07
C ILE A 49 -18.50 39.64 -17.56
N THR A 50 -19.26 38.63 -17.99
CA THR A 50 -19.00 37.23 -17.65
C THR A 50 -18.51 36.48 -18.89
N LEU A 51 -17.29 35.96 -18.84
CA LEU A 51 -16.72 35.13 -19.90
C LEU A 51 -17.23 33.69 -19.75
N ARG A 52 -18.08 33.23 -20.69
CA ARG A 52 -18.49 31.83 -20.77
C ARG A 52 -17.73 31.13 -21.90
N LEU A 53 -16.95 30.13 -21.53
CA LEU A 53 -16.33 29.21 -22.48
C LEU A 53 -17.42 28.21 -22.90
N LEU A 54 -17.80 28.23 -24.17
CA LEU A 54 -18.75 27.26 -24.73
C LEU A 54 -17.98 25.96 -25.03
N GLY A 55 -18.33 24.90 -24.32
CA GLY A 55 -17.77 23.56 -24.49
C GLY A 55 -18.84 22.49 -24.24
N CYS A 56 -18.76 21.40 -25.01
CA CYS A 56 -19.81 20.41 -25.25
C CYS A 56 -20.52 19.87 -24.00
N ASN A 57 -21.84 19.82 -24.05
CA ASN A 57 -22.67 19.04 -23.13
C ASN A 57 -22.37 17.54 -23.31
N THR A 58 -22.55 16.83 -22.21
CA THR A 58 -22.35 15.39 -22.08
C THR A 58 -23.02 14.58 -23.20
N ARG A 59 -22.21 13.77 -23.88
CA ARG A 59 -22.59 12.66 -24.78
C ARG A 59 -23.19 12.97 -26.16
N HIS A 60 -23.50 14.22 -26.53
CA HIS A 60 -24.08 14.51 -27.85
C HIS A 60 -23.35 15.65 -28.58
N ASP A 61 -22.88 15.29 -29.78
CA ASP A 61 -22.47 16.05 -30.95
C ASP A 61 -21.55 17.27 -30.88
N VAL A 62 -20.65 17.25 -31.86
CA VAL A 62 -19.73 18.28 -32.35
C VAL A 62 -20.51 19.46 -32.97
N GLN A 63 -21.53 19.99 -32.29
CA GLN A 63 -22.36 21.08 -32.80
C GLN A 63 -21.92 22.47 -32.34
N TYR A 64 -20.90 22.57 -31.48
CA TYR A 64 -20.36 23.84 -31.00
C TYR A 64 -18.84 23.89 -31.23
N ASN A 65 -18.43 24.51 -32.35
CA ASN A 65 -17.04 24.89 -32.57
C ASN A 65 -16.65 26.00 -31.56
N LEU A 66 -15.35 26.11 -31.22
CA LEU A 66 -14.82 27.35 -30.65
C LEU A 66 -15.21 28.51 -31.58
N PRO A 67 -15.58 29.70 -31.05
CA PRO A 67 -16.04 30.80 -31.88
C PRO A 67 -14.96 31.19 -32.90
N SER A 68 -15.20 30.85 -34.16
CA SER A 68 -14.39 31.28 -35.29
C SER A 68 -14.89 32.66 -35.73
N ASN A 69 -14.09 33.68 -35.46
CA ASN A 69 -14.27 35.09 -35.84
C ASN A 69 -15.57 35.77 -35.36
N GLY A 70 -15.42 36.74 -34.45
CA GLY A 70 -16.40 37.82 -34.24
C GLY A 70 -17.69 37.47 -33.51
N GLU A 71 -18.07 36.20 -33.35
CA GLU A 71 -19.31 35.80 -32.68
C GLU A 71 -19.03 35.22 -31.28
N ILE A 72 -19.00 36.10 -30.27
CA ILE A 72 -19.08 35.70 -28.86
C ILE A 72 -20.56 35.71 -28.46
N ALA A 73 -21.14 34.53 -28.21
CA ALA A 73 -22.48 34.42 -27.63
C ALA A 73 -22.41 34.34 -26.10
N ALA A 74 -22.93 35.36 -25.41
CA ALA A 74 -23.10 35.41 -23.95
C ALA A 74 -24.58 35.19 -23.60
N ILE A 75 -24.92 34.07 -22.93
CA ILE A 75 -26.28 33.78 -22.42
C ILE A 75 -26.24 33.10 -21.03
N ILE A 76 -27.18 33.51 -20.17
CA ILE A 76 -27.40 33.22 -18.73
C ILE A 76 -28.03 31.81 -18.48
N VAL A 77 -27.84 31.26 -17.25
CA VAL A 77 -28.77 30.47 -16.39
C VAL A 77 -28.13 29.22 -15.73
N GLY A 78 -28.27 29.11 -14.39
CA GLY A 78 -28.64 27.87 -13.66
C GLY A 78 -27.62 27.22 -12.69
N ASP A 79 -27.98 27.15 -11.40
CA ASP A 79 -27.27 26.57 -10.24
C ASP A 79 -26.81 25.11 -10.40
N TYR A 80 -25.78 24.67 -9.64
CA TYR A 80 -25.73 23.41 -8.86
C TYR A 80 -24.42 23.25 -8.05
N THR A 81 -24.53 22.52 -6.94
CA THR A 81 -23.57 22.32 -5.85
C THR A 81 -22.82 20.96 -5.87
N THR A 82 -21.71 20.94 -5.11
CA THR A 82 -21.04 19.84 -4.38
C THR A 82 -20.20 18.79 -5.12
N GLY A 83 -18.89 18.77 -4.79
CA GLY A 83 -17.96 17.68 -5.09
C GLY A 83 -16.51 18.15 -5.28
N GLU A 84 -15.96 18.91 -4.33
CA GLU A 84 -14.68 19.60 -4.49
C GLU A 84 -13.49 18.72 -4.13
N HIS A 85 -12.80 18.23 -5.17
CA HIS A 85 -11.34 18.13 -5.27
C HIS A 85 -10.95 18.29 -6.74
N THR A 86 -10.43 19.43 -7.19
CA THR A 86 -9.89 19.61 -8.56
C THR A 86 -8.92 20.79 -8.69
N TYR A 87 -8.10 20.76 -9.75
CA TYR A 87 -7.07 21.73 -10.17
C TYR A 87 -7.67 22.92 -10.96
N ASP A 88 -7.17 24.15 -10.75
CA ASP A 88 -8.02 25.33 -10.98
C ASP A 88 -7.55 26.33 -12.04
N VAL A 89 -8.32 26.38 -13.13
CA VAL A 89 -8.56 27.62 -13.87
C VAL A 89 -9.86 28.22 -13.32
N LEU A 90 -9.75 29.35 -12.62
CA LEU A 90 -10.89 30.08 -12.06
C LEU A 90 -11.24 31.29 -12.93
N VAL A 91 -12.51 31.44 -13.27
CA VAL A 91 -13.06 32.63 -13.93
C VAL A 91 -13.88 33.38 -12.90
N HIS A 92 -13.53 34.64 -12.65
CA HIS A 92 -14.25 35.47 -11.69
C HIS A 92 -15.55 36.00 -12.30
N ASP A 93 -16.68 35.58 -11.77
CA ASP A 93 -18.00 36.07 -12.13
C ASP A 93 -18.42 37.17 -11.16
N ARG A 94 -18.82 38.33 -11.69
CA ARG A 94 -19.09 39.53 -10.86
C ARG A 94 -20.36 39.42 -9.99
N GLU A 95 -21.21 38.43 -10.20
CA GLU A 95 -22.42 38.20 -9.40
C GLU A 95 -22.34 36.95 -8.51
N CYS A 96 -21.65 35.90 -8.95
CA CYS A 96 -21.59 34.61 -8.25
C CYS A 96 -20.21 34.24 -7.68
N GLY A 97 -19.18 35.07 -7.87
CA GLY A 97 -17.82 34.80 -7.41
C GLY A 97 -16.99 33.92 -8.36
N LEU A 98 -15.96 33.25 -7.86
CA LEU A 98 -15.04 32.43 -8.67
C LEU A 98 -15.73 31.15 -9.17
N LYS A 99 -15.75 30.93 -10.49
CA LYS A 99 -16.25 29.72 -11.16
C LYS A 99 -15.09 28.88 -11.70
N ARG A 100 -15.12 27.57 -11.48
CA ARG A 100 -14.07 26.63 -11.88
C ARG A 100 -14.32 26.06 -13.28
N VAL A 101 -13.30 26.02 -14.13
CA VAL A 101 -13.34 25.33 -15.43
C VAL A 101 -12.99 23.86 -15.21
N SER A 102 -13.88 22.95 -15.64
CA SER A 102 -13.65 21.50 -15.53
C SER A 102 -12.43 21.07 -16.36
N CYS A 103 -11.64 20.13 -15.85
CA CYS A 103 -10.53 19.51 -16.57
C CYS A 103 -10.96 18.69 -17.82
N LEU A 104 -12.26 18.45 -17.97
CA LEU A 104 -12.86 17.81 -19.16
C LEU A 104 -13.33 18.83 -20.20
N HIS A 105 -13.22 20.13 -19.90
CA HIS A 105 -13.61 21.19 -20.82
C HIS A 105 -12.54 21.32 -21.91
N PRO A 106 -12.92 21.42 -23.20
CA PRO A 106 -11.95 21.50 -24.30
C PRO A 106 -10.97 22.68 -24.18
N ALA A 107 -11.40 23.79 -23.58
CA ALA A 107 -10.55 24.96 -23.36
C ALA A 107 -9.65 24.86 -22.10
N TYR A 108 -9.77 23.82 -21.25
CA TYR A 108 -9.03 23.76 -19.98
C TYR A 108 -7.50 23.81 -20.18
N MET A 109 -6.96 22.89 -20.97
CA MET A 109 -5.53 22.83 -21.27
C MET A 109 -5.00 24.07 -22.01
N PRO A 110 -5.65 24.59 -23.08
CA PRO A 110 -5.15 25.78 -23.78
C PRO A 110 -5.21 27.07 -22.94
N LEU A 111 -6.09 27.15 -21.94
CA LEU A 111 -6.11 28.28 -20.99
C LEU A 111 -4.92 28.27 -20.04
N GLN A 112 -4.49 27.08 -19.61
CA GLN A 112 -3.36 26.91 -18.72
C GLN A 112 -2.03 26.96 -19.46
N TYR A 113 -2.02 26.50 -20.71
CA TYR A 113 -0.81 26.30 -21.53
C TYR A 113 -0.93 26.96 -22.92
N PRO A 114 -1.15 28.29 -23.03
CA PRO A 114 -1.39 28.94 -24.33
C PRO A 114 -0.24 28.78 -25.33
N LEU A 115 1.00 28.58 -24.86
CA LEU A 115 2.16 28.30 -25.73
C LEU A 115 2.17 26.90 -26.31
N LEU A 116 1.55 25.92 -25.64
CA LEU A 116 1.39 24.55 -26.15
C LEU A 116 0.18 24.42 -27.07
N PHE A 117 -0.70 25.41 -27.06
CA PHE A 117 -1.92 25.50 -27.85
C PHE A 117 -1.99 26.84 -28.60
N PRO A 118 -1.04 27.13 -29.51
CA PRO A 118 -0.87 28.46 -30.10
C PRO A 118 -2.08 28.95 -30.91
N TYR A 119 -2.96 28.05 -31.37
CA TYR A 119 -4.18 28.40 -32.10
C TYR A 119 -5.44 28.39 -31.21
N GLY A 120 -5.28 28.08 -29.92
CA GLY A 120 -6.39 27.87 -28.99
C GLY A 120 -7.15 26.57 -29.27
N GLU A 121 -6.47 25.59 -29.89
CA GLU A 121 -7.05 24.30 -30.23
C GLU A 121 -7.51 23.50 -29.00
N HIS A 122 -8.43 22.58 -29.23
CA HIS A 122 -9.06 21.83 -28.15
C HIS A 122 -8.05 20.92 -27.42
N GLY A 123 -7.99 21.07 -26.09
CA GLY A 123 -7.41 20.06 -25.21
C GLY A 123 -8.30 18.82 -25.10
N PHE A 124 -7.98 17.94 -24.15
CA PHE A 124 -8.81 16.76 -23.94
C PHE A 124 -10.26 17.15 -23.57
N HIS A 125 -11.20 16.43 -24.16
CA HIS A 125 -12.62 16.50 -23.83
C HIS A 125 -13.29 15.16 -24.14
N LEU A 126 -14.46 14.92 -23.55
CA LEU A 126 -15.24 13.72 -23.84
C LEU A 126 -15.81 13.78 -25.26
N GLY A 127 -15.94 12.62 -25.91
CA GLY A 127 -16.55 12.51 -27.25
C GLY A 127 -15.56 12.49 -28.42
N ILE A 128 -14.25 12.60 -28.18
CA ILE A 128 -13.23 12.40 -29.21
C ILE A 128 -13.36 10.97 -29.78
N ARG A 129 -13.72 10.85 -31.06
CA ARG A 129 -13.94 9.56 -31.71
C ARG A 129 -12.63 9.00 -32.28
N TYR A 130 -12.52 7.67 -32.31
CA TYR A 130 -11.50 7.02 -33.11
C TYR A 130 -11.76 7.21 -34.60
N PHE A 131 -10.69 7.30 -35.39
CA PHE A 131 -10.78 7.19 -36.84
C PHE A 131 -11.31 5.79 -37.23
N GLY A 132 -12.30 5.70 -38.11
CA GLY A 132 -12.92 4.42 -38.52
C GLY A 132 -13.81 3.76 -37.46
N ALA A 133 -14.27 4.49 -36.43
CA ALA A 133 -15.10 3.91 -35.36
C ALA A 133 -16.45 3.32 -35.84
N ASP A 134 -16.90 3.68 -37.04
CA ASP A 134 -18.15 3.19 -37.65
C ASP A 134 -17.93 2.00 -38.60
N ASP A 135 -16.68 1.54 -38.79
CA ASP A 135 -16.37 0.40 -39.65
C ASP A 135 -16.76 -0.94 -38.99
N VAL A 136 -17.33 -1.84 -39.79
CA VAL A 136 -17.79 -3.16 -39.35
C VAL A 136 -16.58 -4.00 -38.90
N GLY A 137 -16.51 -4.29 -37.60
CA GLY A 137 -15.41 -5.04 -36.97
C GLY A 137 -14.48 -4.21 -36.08
N SER A 138 -14.76 -2.91 -35.89
CA SER A 138 -13.97 -2.04 -35.00
C SER A 138 -14.11 -2.40 -33.51
N SER A 139 -13.11 -2.00 -32.72
CA SER A 139 -13.01 -2.23 -31.27
C SER A 139 -14.29 -1.83 -30.51
N LYS A 140 -14.62 -2.54 -29.41
CA LYS A 140 -15.75 -2.18 -28.52
C LYS A 140 -15.68 -0.73 -28.00
N ARG A 141 -14.51 -0.08 -28.05
CA ARG A 141 -14.29 1.31 -27.60
C ARG A 141 -14.31 2.27 -28.79
N LYS A 142 -15.28 3.20 -28.79
CA LYS A 142 -15.49 4.20 -29.86
C LYS A 142 -14.85 5.57 -29.60
N TYR A 143 -14.45 5.84 -28.36
CA TYR A 143 -13.96 7.15 -27.92
C TYR A 143 -12.58 7.06 -27.28
N VAL A 144 -11.78 8.10 -27.48
CA VAL A 144 -10.44 8.28 -26.92
C VAL A 144 -10.55 8.65 -25.44
N THR A 145 -9.76 7.97 -24.61
CA THR A 145 -9.61 8.28 -23.18
C THR A 145 -8.58 9.39 -22.96
N MET A 146 -8.63 10.07 -21.81
CA MET A 146 -7.65 11.12 -21.47
C MET A 146 -6.22 10.60 -21.50
N LEU A 147 -6.01 9.36 -21.05
CA LEU A 147 -4.71 8.69 -21.10
C LEU A 147 -4.22 8.50 -22.55
N GLU A 148 -5.09 8.00 -23.44
CA GLU A 148 -4.76 7.83 -24.86
C GLU A 148 -4.48 9.17 -25.55
N PHE A 149 -5.26 10.22 -25.22
CA PHE A 149 -5.04 11.59 -25.71
C PHE A 149 -3.66 12.10 -25.28
N VAL A 150 -3.33 12.04 -23.98
CA VAL A 150 -2.03 12.51 -23.47
C VAL A 150 -0.90 11.69 -24.07
N ARG A 151 -1.00 10.36 -24.12
CA ARG A 151 0.02 9.51 -24.75
C ARG A 151 0.24 9.85 -26.23
N ARG A 152 -0.81 10.17 -26.98
CA ARG A 152 -0.71 10.61 -28.37
C ARG A 152 0.08 11.91 -28.48
N HIS A 153 -0.10 12.85 -27.56
CA HIS A 153 0.63 14.12 -27.57
C HIS A 153 2.06 13.98 -27.06
N LEU A 154 2.33 13.07 -26.11
CA LEU A 154 3.67 12.76 -25.59
C LEU A 154 4.44 11.72 -26.41
N HIS A 155 3.91 11.31 -27.56
CA HIS A 155 4.58 10.38 -28.43
C HIS A 155 5.50 11.13 -29.39
N TYR A 156 6.79 10.83 -29.30
CA TYR A 156 7.79 11.28 -30.26
C TYR A 156 7.48 10.72 -31.65
N ARG A 157 7.56 11.58 -32.66
CA ARG A 157 7.45 11.21 -34.07
C ARG A 157 8.64 11.80 -34.79
N LEU A 158 9.31 10.96 -35.58
CA LEU A 158 10.44 11.38 -36.37
C LEU A 158 9.98 12.46 -37.36
N ASP A 159 10.75 13.53 -37.48
CA ASP A 159 10.52 14.67 -38.38
C ASP A 159 9.21 15.46 -38.17
N GLU A 160 8.47 15.20 -37.09
CA GLU A 160 7.29 15.98 -36.71
C GLU A 160 7.59 16.82 -35.46
N PRO A 161 7.50 18.16 -35.54
CA PRO A 161 7.58 19.01 -34.36
C PRO A 161 6.52 18.61 -33.34
N ASN A 162 6.93 18.42 -32.08
CA ASN A 162 6.00 18.11 -31.00
C ASN A 162 6.08 19.17 -29.90
N PRO A 163 5.16 20.15 -29.89
CA PRO A 163 5.12 21.20 -28.87
C PRO A 163 5.17 20.63 -27.45
N TYR A 164 4.55 19.49 -27.17
CA TYR A 164 4.51 18.92 -25.82
C TYR A 164 5.88 18.53 -25.27
N THR A 165 6.86 18.26 -26.12
CA THR A 165 8.19 17.81 -25.71
C THR A 165 9.27 18.87 -25.85
N CYS A 166 8.95 20.09 -26.30
CA CYS A 166 9.95 21.06 -26.77
C CYS A 166 10.10 22.33 -25.91
N TYR A 167 9.41 22.48 -24.77
CA TYR A 167 9.47 23.69 -23.93
C TYR A 167 10.20 23.49 -22.59
N GLY A 168 11.05 22.46 -22.48
CA GLY A 168 11.84 22.19 -21.29
C GLY A 168 10.97 22.07 -20.02
N ARG A 169 11.15 22.97 -19.06
CA ARG A 169 10.39 22.93 -17.78
C ARG A 169 8.87 23.05 -17.97
N LEU A 170 8.40 23.73 -19.03
CA LEU A 170 6.96 23.80 -19.32
C LEU A 170 6.42 22.45 -19.80
N SER A 171 7.23 21.68 -20.56
CA SER A 171 6.93 20.29 -20.92
C SER A 171 6.84 19.40 -19.67
N ASP A 172 7.81 19.53 -18.76
CA ASP A 172 7.77 18.79 -17.49
C ASP A 172 6.53 19.13 -16.64
N GLN A 173 6.07 20.40 -16.69
CA GLN A 173 4.88 20.85 -15.96
C GLN A 173 3.60 20.25 -16.54
N ILE A 174 3.40 20.31 -17.87
CA ILE A 174 2.21 19.72 -18.49
C ILE A 174 2.17 18.21 -18.33
N ASP A 175 3.31 17.52 -18.33
CA ASP A 175 3.38 16.08 -18.08
C ASP A 175 2.82 15.70 -16.71
N VAL A 176 3.24 16.44 -15.68
CA VAL A 176 2.77 16.26 -14.29
C VAL A 176 1.30 16.61 -14.19
N ASP A 177 0.86 17.74 -14.73
CA ASP A 177 -0.54 18.18 -14.65
C ASP A 177 -1.49 17.25 -15.42
N ALA A 178 -1.09 16.80 -16.61
CA ALA A 178 -1.86 15.88 -17.43
C ALA A 178 -2.05 14.53 -16.73
N TYR A 179 -0.98 13.95 -16.18
CA TYR A 179 -1.10 12.69 -15.44
C TYR A 179 -1.86 12.87 -14.11
N SER A 180 -1.64 13.97 -13.40
CA SER A 180 -2.40 14.31 -12.18
C SER A 180 -3.90 14.41 -12.46
N THR A 181 -4.26 14.97 -13.62
CA THR A 181 -5.64 15.06 -14.08
C THR A 181 -6.19 13.67 -14.43
N ILE A 182 -5.44 12.84 -15.16
CA ILE A 182 -5.82 11.44 -15.46
C ILE A 182 -6.10 10.67 -14.18
N GLU A 183 -5.21 10.80 -13.20
CA GLU A 183 -5.31 10.08 -11.95
C GLU A 183 -6.45 10.60 -11.07
N GLY A 184 -6.63 11.92 -10.98
CA GLY A 184 -7.78 12.53 -10.35
C GLY A 184 -9.10 12.04 -10.95
N ASN A 185 -9.19 11.94 -12.28
CA ASN A 185 -10.36 11.39 -12.96
C ASN A 185 -10.60 9.91 -12.61
N ARG A 186 -9.56 9.10 -12.49
CA ARG A 186 -9.68 7.69 -12.06
C ARG A 186 -10.14 7.58 -10.60
N LEU A 187 -9.62 8.42 -9.71
CA LEU A 187 -10.03 8.47 -8.31
C LEU A 187 -11.47 8.97 -8.17
N GLN A 188 -11.86 9.97 -8.97
CA GLN A 188 -13.24 10.46 -9.01
C GLN A 188 -14.20 9.38 -9.50
N PHE A 189 -13.83 8.62 -10.52
CA PHE A 189 -14.59 7.45 -10.95
C PHE A 189 -14.74 6.45 -9.80
N ILE A 190 -13.64 6.10 -9.13
CA ILE A 190 -13.69 5.22 -7.96
C ILE A 190 -14.61 5.79 -6.87
N ALA A 191 -14.55 7.10 -6.60
CA ALA A 191 -15.39 7.77 -5.60
C ALA A 191 -16.88 7.72 -5.96
N SER A 192 -17.24 8.03 -7.21
CA SER A 192 -18.63 8.07 -7.66
C SER A 192 -19.24 6.69 -7.93
N HIS A 193 -18.41 5.67 -8.12
CA HIS A 193 -18.84 4.28 -8.40
C HIS A 193 -18.58 3.36 -7.21
N GLN A 194 -18.42 3.89 -5.99
CA GLN A 194 -18.31 3.05 -4.78
C GLN A 194 -19.52 2.13 -4.58
N SER A 195 -20.69 2.55 -5.07
CA SER A 195 -21.90 1.75 -5.08
C SER A 195 -21.80 0.50 -5.99
N GLU A 196 -21.03 0.55 -7.07
CA GLU A 196 -20.75 -0.57 -7.99
C GLU A 196 -19.55 -1.42 -7.52
N LEU A 197 -18.74 -0.88 -6.61
CA LEU A 197 -17.60 -1.57 -5.99
C LEU A 197 -18.01 -2.31 -4.70
N ARG A 198 -19.30 -2.37 -4.39
CA ARG A 198 -19.85 -3.07 -3.23
C ARG A 198 -19.55 -4.57 -3.31
N SER A 199 -19.22 -5.14 -2.15
CA SER A 199 -19.05 -6.57 -2.00
C SER A 199 -19.49 -7.01 -0.62
N GLU A 200 -20.24 -8.10 -0.55
CA GLU A 200 -20.71 -8.71 0.70
C GLU A 200 -20.47 -10.22 0.64
N THR A 201 -20.43 -10.87 1.79
CA THR A 201 -20.40 -12.32 1.94
C THR A 201 -21.71 -12.97 1.49
N VAL A 202 -21.67 -14.18 0.93
CA VAL A 202 -22.87 -14.96 0.56
C VAL A 202 -23.82 -15.13 1.74
N GLN A 203 -23.30 -15.36 2.94
CA GLN A 203 -24.09 -15.44 4.17
C GLN A 203 -24.68 -14.08 4.54
N GLY A 204 -23.92 -12.98 4.44
CA GLY A 204 -24.48 -11.64 4.68
C GLY A 204 -25.60 -11.27 3.72
N ILE A 205 -25.55 -11.79 2.49
CA ILE A 205 -26.65 -11.67 1.51
C ILE A 205 -27.84 -12.54 1.92
N ALA A 206 -27.61 -13.80 2.33
CA ALA A 206 -28.68 -14.68 2.82
C ALA A 206 -29.37 -14.11 4.07
N ASP A 207 -28.60 -13.63 5.05
CA ASP A 207 -29.10 -12.99 6.27
C ASP A 207 -29.91 -11.72 5.97
N ALA A 208 -29.56 -11.00 4.90
CA ALA A 208 -30.31 -9.83 4.46
C ALA A 208 -31.66 -10.23 3.82
N ILE A 209 -31.68 -11.30 3.01
CA ILE A 209 -32.93 -11.86 2.46
C ILE A 209 -33.84 -12.34 3.61
N ASP A 210 -33.29 -13.03 4.61
CA ASP A 210 -34.04 -13.52 5.76
C ASP A 210 -34.61 -12.38 6.63
N LYS A 211 -33.96 -11.21 6.61
CA LYS A 211 -34.44 -9.97 7.24
C LYS A 211 -35.42 -9.17 6.36
N GLY A 212 -35.83 -9.71 5.21
CA GLY A 212 -36.83 -9.12 4.32
C GLY A 212 -36.28 -8.09 3.33
N PHE A 213 -34.95 -7.96 3.20
CA PHE A 213 -34.35 -7.12 2.16
C PHE A 213 -34.35 -7.86 0.82
N LEU A 214 -34.96 -7.25 -0.20
CA LEU A 214 -35.00 -7.79 -1.56
C LEU A 214 -33.93 -7.16 -2.47
N ASN A 215 -33.40 -6.00 -2.07
CA ASN A 215 -32.48 -5.16 -2.85
C ASN A 215 -31.20 -4.83 -2.05
N ALA A 216 -30.09 -4.73 -2.79
CA ALA A 216 -28.74 -4.63 -2.22
C ALA A 216 -28.31 -3.21 -1.79
N ASP A 217 -29.25 -2.26 -1.74
CA ASP A 217 -28.96 -0.83 -1.61
C ASP A 217 -28.45 -0.43 -0.21
N SER A 218 -28.75 -1.25 0.80
CA SER A 218 -28.49 -0.98 2.23
C SER A 218 -27.26 -1.70 2.80
N ILE A 219 -26.47 -2.40 1.95
CA ILE A 219 -25.43 -3.35 2.38
C ILE A 219 -24.06 -2.94 1.78
N GLY A 220 -22.97 -2.96 2.58
CA GLY A 220 -21.58 -2.83 2.09
C GLY A 220 -20.95 -1.41 2.01
N GLY A 221 -21.04 -0.59 3.07
CA GLY A 221 -20.73 0.85 3.04
C GLY A 221 -19.29 1.34 3.29
N ARG A 222 -18.22 0.72 2.73
CA ARG A 222 -16.85 1.30 2.83
C ARG A 222 -16.35 1.88 1.50
N VAL A 223 -15.86 3.13 1.54
CA VAL A 223 -15.12 3.76 0.43
C VAL A 223 -13.71 3.19 0.35
N VAL A 224 -13.39 2.46 -0.71
CA VAL A 224 -12.12 1.71 -0.84
C VAL A 224 -11.41 2.01 -2.16
N VAL A 225 -10.09 2.17 -2.11
CA VAL A 225 -9.24 2.20 -3.31
C VAL A 225 -8.83 0.76 -3.66
N PRO A 226 -9.19 0.22 -4.83
CA PRO A 226 -8.89 -1.16 -5.18
C PRO A 226 -7.38 -1.48 -5.19
N ALA A 227 -7.00 -2.72 -4.90
CA ALA A 227 -5.60 -3.17 -4.97
C ALA A 227 -5.01 -3.15 -6.40
N SER A 228 -5.87 -3.04 -7.44
CA SER A 228 -5.47 -2.84 -8.84
C SER A 228 -5.08 -1.39 -9.15
N PHE A 229 -5.39 -0.44 -8.25
CA PHE A 229 -4.99 0.96 -8.41
C PHE A 229 -3.50 1.13 -8.08
N THR A 230 -2.68 1.22 -9.11
CA THR A 230 -1.23 1.32 -8.98
C THR A 230 -0.82 2.54 -8.15
N GLY A 231 0.16 2.35 -7.25
CA GLY A 231 0.60 3.39 -6.31
C GLY A 231 -0.26 3.49 -5.05
N GLY A 232 -1.45 2.88 -5.03
CA GLY A 232 -2.32 2.82 -3.85
C GLY A 232 -1.71 2.00 -2.71
N ARG A 233 -2.15 2.24 -1.46
CA ARG A 233 -1.67 1.50 -0.27
C ARG A 233 -1.85 -0.01 -0.44
N ARG A 234 -3.05 -0.44 -0.86
CA ARG A 234 -3.36 -1.85 -1.10
C ARG A 234 -2.50 -2.46 -2.21
N TYR A 235 -2.19 -1.69 -3.25
CA TYR A 235 -1.28 -2.13 -4.32
C TYR A 235 0.12 -2.44 -3.78
N HIS A 236 0.71 -1.55 -2.99
CA HIS A 236 2.04 -1.80 -2.40
C HIS A 236 2.04 -2.98 -1.43
N VAL A 237 1.00 -3.10 -0.58
CA VAL A 237 0.85 -4.24 0.34
C VAL A 237 0.74 -5.56 -0.41
N MET A 238 0.02 -5.59 -1.54
CA MET A 238 -0.10 -6.81 -2.34
C MET A 238 1.23 -7.21 -2.99
N ASN A 239 1.99 -6.25 -3.52
CA ASN A 239 3.30 -6.55 -4.11
C ASN A 239 4.32 -6.98 -3.05
N TYR A 240 4.26 -6.40 -1.84
CA TYR A 240 5.03 -6.88 -0.69
C TYR A 240 4.74 -8.35 -0.38
N GLN A 241 3.46 -8.69 -0.23
CA GLN A 241 3.06 -10.06 0.10
C GLN A 241 3.42 -11.03 -1.03
N ASP A 242 3.34 -10.62 -2.29
CA ASP A 242 3.79 -11.42 -3.43
C ASP A 242 5.29 -11.71 -3.34
N ALA A 243 6.11 -10.72 -2.98
CA ALA A 243 7.54 -10.91 -2.79
C ALA A 243 7.85 -11.86 -1.61
N MET A 244 7.09 -11.77 -0.51
CA MET A 244 7.19 -12.73 0.59
C MET A 244 6.82 -14.15 0.19
N ALA A 245 5.89 -14.34 -0.75
CA ALA A 245 5.57 -15.66 -1.27
C ALA A 245 6.72 -16.26 -2.10
N ILE A 246 7.47 -15.44 -2.83
CA ILE A 246 8.70 -15.86 -3.51
C ILE A 246 9.75 -16.27 -2.46
N CYS A 247 9.96 -15.46 -1.42
CA CYS A 247 10.87 -15.81 -0.32
C CYS A 247 10.50 -17.11 0.39
N ARG A 248 9.21 -17.40 0.57
CA ARG A 248 8.76 -18.66 1.17
C ARG A 248 9.20 -19.86 0.35
N VAL A 249 9.22 -19.75 -0.98
CA VAL A 249 9.55 -20.87 -1.88
C VAL A 249 11.06 -21.03 -2.04
N TYR A 250 11.80 -19.93 -2.21
CA TYR A 250 13.22 -19.98 -2.54
C TYR A 250 14.17 -19.56 -1.41
N GLY A 251 13.64 -19.09 -0.27
CA GLY A 251 14.44 -18.52 0.81
C GLY A 251 14.72 -17.02 0.63
N PRO A 252 15.63 -16.42 1.42
CA PRO A 252 16.07 -15.04 1.20
C PRO A 252 16.70 -14.87 -0.19
N PRO A 253 16.63 -13.67 -0.80
CA PRO A 253 17.34 -13.39 -2.05
C PRO A 253 18.86 -13.41 -1.84
N ASP A 254 19.62 -13.73 -2.88
CA ASP A 254 21.08 -13.77 -2.83
C ASP A 254 21.71 -12.40 -3.10
N LEU A 255 21.13 -11.65 -4.06
CA LEU A 255 21.65 -10.36 -4.50
C LEU A 255 20.60 -9.26 -4.42
N PHE A 256 21.06 -8.07 -4.05
CA PHE A 256 20.33 -6.82 -4.16
C PHE A 256 21.05 -5.89 -5.13
N VAL A 257 20.39 -5.53 -6.21
CA VAL A 257 20.96 -4.69 -7.26
C VAL A 257 20.17 -3.41 -7.37
N THR A 258 20.85 -2.26 -7.30
CA THR A 258 20.23 -0.98 -7.64
C THR A 258 20.78 -0.48 -8.95
N PHE A 259 19.91 -0.20 -9.92
CA PHE A 259 20.31 0.30 -11.24
C PHE A 259 19.66 1.66 -11.48
N THR A 260 20.48 2.71 -11.51
CA THR A 260 20.07 4.10 -11.74
C THR A 260 20.25 4.48 -13.21
N CYS A 261 19.25 5.16 -13.77
CA CYS A 261 19.29 5.68 -15.13
C CYS A 261 20.52 6.58 -15.36
N ASN A 262 21.09 6.51 -16.58
CA ASN A 262 22.14 7.42 -17.03
C ASN A 262 21.60 8.32 -18.16
N THR A 263 21.55 9.63 -17.91
CA THR A 263 21.11 10.62 -18.90
C THR A 263 22.10 10.83 -20.06
N LYS A 264 23.33 10.33 -19.93
CA LYS A 264 24.38 10.40 -20.96
C LYS A 264 24.38 9.19 -21.90
N TRP A 265 23.37 8.32 -21.84
CA TRP A 265 23.28 7.21 -22.77
C TRP A 265 23.25 7.68 -24.22
N ARG A 266 23.92 6.92 -25.08
CA ARG A 266 24.04 7.24 -26.50
C ARG A 266 22.67 7.38 -27.15
N GLU A 267 21.70 6.56 -26.77
CA GLU A 267 20.33 6.62 -27.29
C GLU A 267 19.64 7.95 -26.96
N ILE A 268 19.91 8.54 -25.79
CA ILE A 268 19.39 9.85 -25.41
C ILE A 268 20.14 10.94 -26.19
N ALA A 269 21.47 10.88 -26.22
CA ALA A 269 22.30 11.85 -26.92
C ALA A 269 21.99 11.88 -28.43
N ASP A 270 21.86 10.71 -29.07
CA ASP A 270 21.54 10.59 -30.49
C ASP A 270 20.11 11.08 -30.78
N ALA A 271 19.14 10.85 -29.89
CA ALA A 271 17.79 11.41 -30.04
C ALA A 271 17.79 12.94 -29.96
N LEU A 272 18.52 13.54 -29.01
CA LEU A 272 18.60 14.99 -28.83
C LEU A 272 19.36 15.71 -29.96
N ARG A 273 20.23 15.01 -30.70
CA ARG A 273 20.92 15.60 -31.87
C ARG A 273 19.96 16.09 -32.96
N PHE A 274 18.77 15.48 -33.05
CA PHE A 274 17.73 15.89 -33.99
C PHE A 274 16.88 17.06 -33.49
N GLU A 275 17.08 17.51 -32.25
CA GLU A 275 16.37 18.64 -31.64
C GLU A 275 17.36 19.61 -30.95
N PRO A 276 18.05 20.46 -31.74
CA PRO A 276 19.07 21.37 -31.21
C PRO A 276 18.53 22.27 -30.09
N GLY A 277 19.32 22.44 -29.04
CA GLY A 277 18.98 23.28 -27.89
C GLY A 277 18.26 22.55 -26.74
N GLN A 278 17.80 21.31 -26.95
CA GLN A 278 17.20 20.49 -25.89
C GLN A 278 18.28 19.86 -25.00
N GLN A 279 17.95 19.64 -23.72
CA GLN A 279 18.79 18.98 -22.73
C GLN A 279 18.06 17.77 -22.14
N PRO A 280 18.75 16.71 -21.69
CA PRO A 280 18.11 15.55 -21.08
C PRO A 280 17.18 15.90 -19.91
N CYS A 281 17.50 16.95 -19.15
CA CYS A 281 16.69 17.41 -18.02
C CYS A 281 15.35 18.04 -18.42
N GLY A 282 15.18 18.47 -19.67
CA GLY A 282 13.91 18.96 -20.22
C GLY A 282 13.21 17.93 -21.13
N ARG A 283 13.78 16.73 -21.25
CA ARG A 283 13.28 15.61 -22.08
C ARG A 283 13.09 14.35 -21.25
N SER A 284 12.36 14.51 -20.15
CA SER A 284 12.00 13.44 -19.22
C SER A 284 11.33 12.25 -19.93
N ASP A 285 10.59 12.51 -21.02
CA ASP A 285 9.95 11.50 -21.86
C ASP A 285 10.96 10.54 -22.49
N LEU A 286 12.07 11.06 -23.03
CA LEU A 286 13.16 10.26 -23.59
C LEU A 286 13.89 9.49 -22.51
N VAL A 287 14.20 10.15 -21.39
CA VAL A 287 14.90 9.53 -20.25
C VAL A 287 14.12 8.32 -19.74
N VAL A 288 12.81 8.45 -19.53
CA VAL A 288 11.94 7.37 -19.06
C VAL A 288 11.84 6.23 -20.08
N ARG A 289 11.70 6.53 -21.38
CA ARG A 289 11.63 5.51 -22.45
C ARG A 289 12.91 4.71 -22.55
N VAL A 290 14.06 5.39 -22.59
CA VAL A 290 15.37 4.72 -22.68
C VAL A 290 15.64 3.93 -21.41
N PHE A 291 15.32 4.46 -20.23
CA PHE A 291 15.47 3.71 -18.99
C PHE A 291 14.62 2.45 -18.97
N HIS A 292 13.35 2.51 -19.38
CA HIS A 292 12.49 1.34 -19.50
C HIS A 292 13.07 0.28 -20.44
N MET A 293 13.62 0.69 -21.60
CA MET A 293 14.30 -0.22 -22.52
C MET A 293 15.53 -0.88 -21.89
N LYS A 294 16.36 -0.11 -21.17
CA LYS A 294 17.55 -0.63 -20.47
C LYS A 294 17.19 -1.57 -19.33
N VAL A 295 16.11 -1.30 -18.59
CA VAL A 295 15.61 -2.21 -17.54
C VAL A 295 15.12 -3.52 -18.14
N ASN A 296 14.39 -3.49 -19.26
CA ASN A 296 13.95 -4.71 -19.93
C ASN A 296 15.13 -5.56 -20.42
N GLU A 297 16.14 -4.92 -21.02
CA GLU A 297 17.37 -5.59 -21.42
C GLU A 297 18.14 -6.16 -20.21
N PHE A 298 18.25 -5.40 -19.13
CA PHE A 298 18.90 -5.80 -17.88
C PHE A 298 18.26 -7.05 -17.27
N ILE A 299 16.93 -7.12 -17.26
CA ILE A 299 16.21 -8.28 -16.74
C ILE A 299 16.31 -9.48 -17.68
N ALA A 300 16.33 -9.27 -18.99
CA ALA A 300 16.59 -10.34 -19.94
C ALA A 300 17.98 -10.96 -19.70
N ASP A 301 19.02 -10.12 -19.56
CA ASP A 301 20.38 -10.59 -19.29
C ASP A 301 20.52 -11.37 -17.98
N ILE A 302 19.90 -10.89 -16.90
CA ILE A 302 19.89 -11.60 -15.61
C ILE A 302 19.21 -12.97 -15.77
N ARG A 303 18.08 -13.03 -16.49
CA ARG A 303 17.33 -14.28 -16.70
C ARG A 303 18.04 -15.27 -17.62
N GLU A 304 18.84 -14.78 -18.56
CA GLU A 304 19.72 -15.59 -19.41
C GLU A 304 21.01 -16.02 -18.70
N GLY A 305 21.21 -15.58 -17.46
CA GLY A 305 22.33 -15.95 -16.61
C GLY A 305 23.67 -15.35 -17.02
N LYS A 306 23.66 -14.28 -17.84
CA LYS A 306 24.89 -13.61 -18.29
C LYS A 306 25.71 -13.00 -17.13
N PRO A 307 25.12 -12.20 -16.21
CA PRO A 307 25.92 -11.57 -15.16
C PRO A 307 26.17 -12.46 -13.94
N PHE A 308 25.25 -13.38 -13.62
CA PHE A 308 25.23 -14.08 -12.33
C PHE A 308 25.08 -15.61 -12.44
N GLY A 309 25.01 -16.17 -13.65
CA GLY A 309 24.67 -17.58 -13.85
C GLY A 309 23.16 -17.85 -13.72
N SER A 310 22.79 -19.13 -13.58
CA SER A 310 21.38 -19.55 -13.55
C SER A 310 20.63 -18.94 -12.35
N ILE A 311 19.40 -18.48 -12.58
CA ILE A 311 18.54 -17.86 -11.55
C ILE A 311 17.24 -18.65 -11.33
N LEU A 312 16.71 -18.61 -10.11
CA LEU A 312 15.42 -19.20 -9.73
C LEU A 312 14.29 -18.17 -9.79
N ALA A 313 14.59 -16.93 -9.40
CA ALA A 313 13.63 -15.84 -9.35
C ALA A 313 14.31 -14.49 -9.49
N VAL A 314 13.56 -13.51 -9.98
CA VAL A 314 13.94 -12.11 -10.05
C VAL A 314 12.71 -11.25 -9.77
N LEU A 315 12.91 -10.19 -9.00
CA LEU A 315 11.88 -9.20 -8.69
C LEU A 315 12.49 -7.81 -8.74
N TYR A 316 11.80 -6.83 -9.30
CA TYR A 316 12.21 -5.44 -9.12
C TYR A 316 11.05 -4.49 -8.88
N THR A 317 11.36 -3.36 -8.25
CA THR A 317 10.50 -2.18 -8.21
C THR A 317 11.22 -0.98 -8.80
N VAL A 318 10.49 -0.12 -9.48
CA VAL A 318 10.97 1.22 -9.87
C VAL A 318 10.70 2.18 -8.72
N GLU A 319 11.67 3.03 -8.39
CA GLU A 319 11.52 4.14 -7.44
C GLU A 319 11.79 5.47 -8.16
N PHE A 320 10.95 6.47 -7.90
CA PHE A 320 11.10 7.84 -8.39
C PHE A 320 11.46 8.73 -7.20
N GLN A 321 12.71 9.17 -7.12
CA GLN A 321 13.16 10.07 -6.06
C GLN A 321 12.85 11.53 -6.42
N LYS A 322 12.52 12.36 -5.41
CA LYS A 322 12.14 13.79 -5.60
C LYS A 322 13.07 14.63 -6.48
N ARG A 323 14.34 14.27 -6.57
CA ARG A 323 15.37 14.98 -7.34
C ARG A 323 16.32 14.00 -8.05
N GLY A 324 15.95 12.73 -8.13
CA GLY A 324 16.80 11.66 -8.63
C GLY A 324 16.24 11.09 -9.94
N LEU A 325 17.14 10.63 -10.79
CA LEU A 325 16.77 9.86 -11.98
C LEU A 325 16.04 8.58 -11.56
N PRO A 326 15.13 8.04 -12.39
CA PRO A 326 14.48 6.78 -12.07
C PRO A 326 15.52 5.69 -11.89
N HIS A 327 15.30 4.83 -10.90
CA HIS A 327 16.15 3.67 -10.64
C HIS A 327 15.29 2.49 -10.20
N ILE A 328 15.85 1.29 -10.36
CA ILE A 328 15.21 0.07 -9.87
C ILE A 328 15.93 -0.46 -8.64
N HIS A 329 15.17 -1.09 -7.76
CA HIS A 329 15.67 -2.01 -6.75
C HIS A 329 15.30 -3.42 -7.17
N CYS A 330 16.31 -4.26 -7.42
CA CYS A 330 16.16 -5.60 -7.95
C CYS A 330 16.69 -6.64 -6.96
N LEU A 331 15.92 -7.71 -6.76
CA LEU A 331 16.26 -8.89 -5.98
C LEU A 331 16.44 -10.07 -6.92
N VAL A 332 17.50 -10.85 -6.71
CA VAL A 332 17.83 -12.03 -7.51
C VAL A 332 18.05 -13.24 -6.61
N TRP A 333 17.50 -14.38 -7.01
CA TRP A 333 17.74 -15.70 -6.41
C TRP A 333 18.54 -16.54 -7.40
N LEU A 334 19.71 -17.01 -7.01
CA LEU A 334 20.61 -17.83 -7.82
C LEU A 334 20.24 -19.31 -7.68
N ALA A 335 20.37 -20.08 -8.78
CA ALA A 335 20.12 -21.52 -8.75
C ALA A 335 21.27 -22.30 -8.09
N ASP A 336 22.50 -21.86 -8.34
CA ASP A 336 23.73 -22.50 -7.85
C ASP A 336 24.26 -21.88 -6.54
N GLY A 337 23.43 -21.07 -5.86
CA GLY A 337 23.80 -20.44 -4.60
C GLY A 337 23.92 -21.48 -3.49
N SER A 338 25.14 -21.82 -3.06
CA SER A 338 25.32 -22.54 -1.80
C SER A 338 24.67 -21.72 -0.69
N LYS A 339 23.84 -22.36 0.16
CA LYS A 339 23.28 -21.71 1.35
C LYS A 339 24.37 -21.22 2.32
N GLU A 340 25.59 -21.70 2.14
CA GLU A 340 26.78 -21.29 2.89
C GLU A 340 27.55 -20.18 2.15
N PHE A 341 27.97 -19.19 2.92
CA PHE A 341 28.75 -18.06 2.44
C PHE A 341 30.17 -18.49 2.02
N SER A 342 30.64 -18.00 0.88
CA SER A 342 32.02 -18.14 0.44
C SER A 342 32.49 -16.85 -0.20
N ALA A 343 33.61 -16.30 0.30
CA ALA A 343 34.23 -15.10 -0.25
C ALA A 343 34.50 -15.22 -1.75
N SER A 344 34.96 -16.40 -2.19
CA SER A 344 35.25 -16.68 -3.61
C SER A 344 34.02 -16.64 -4.52
N ILE A 345 32.84 -16.99 -4.01
CA ILE A 345 31.58 -16.92 -4.75
C ILE A 345 31.14 -15.46 -4.85
N VAL A 346 31.21 -14.70 -3.76
CA VAL A 346 30.85 -13.29 -3.74
C VAL A 346 31.76 -12.48 -4.68
N ASP A 347 33.07 -12.68 -4.58
CA ASP A 347 34.08 -11.98 -5.37
C ASP A 347 34.00 -12.30 -6.87
N ARG A 348 33.34 -13.40 -7.26
CA ARG A 348 33.05 -13.72 -8.68
C ARG A 348 32.06 -12.72 -9.29
N PHE A 349 31.13 -12.21 -8.48
CA PHE A 349 30.06 -11.35 -8.96
C PHE A 349 30.24 -9.89 -8.56
N ILE A 350 30.91 -9.62 -7.44
CA ILE A 350 30.98 -8.31 -6.81
C ILE A 350 32.43 -7.90 -6.57
N CYS A 351 32.78 -6.70 -7.02
CA CYS A 351 34.05 -6.06 -6.74
C CYS A 351 33.82 -4.71 -6.05
N ALA A 352 34.72 -4.31 -5.17
CA ALA A 352 34.73 -3.00 -4.53
C ALA A 352 36.10 -2.33 -4.62
N GLU A 353 36.87 -2.63 -5.67
CA GLU A 353 38.21 -2.10 -5.93
C GLU A 353 38.24 -1.31 -7.24
N ILE A 354 39.15 -0.34 -7.32
CA ILE A 354 39.49 0.41 -8.53
C ILE A 354 40.30 -0.53 -9.45
N PRO A 355 39.85 -0.74 -10.70
CA PRO A 355 40.59 -1.57 -11.66
C PRO A 355 41.96 -1.00 -11.97
N ASP A 356 42.85 -1.84 -12.46
CA ASP A 356 44.14 -1.38 -12.95
C ASP A 356 43.97 -0.58 -14.24
N ILE A 357 44.48 0.66 -14.30
CA ILE A 357 44.32 1.52 -15.47
C ILE A 357 45.04 0.99 -16.71
N VAL A 358 46.10 0.19 -16.54
CA VAL A 358 46.86 -0.40 -17.65
C VAL A 358 46.16 -1.66 -18.15
N ALA A 359 45.72 -2.53 -17.24
CA ALA A 359 45.09 -3.80 -17.61
C ALA A 359 43.62 -3.65 -18.05
N ASP A 360 42.86 -2.73 -17.44
CA ASP A 360 41.46 -2.47 -17.76
C ASP A 360 41.14 -0.96 -17.76
N PRO A 361 41.62 -0.20 -18.77
CA PRO A 361 41.40 1.25 -18.86
C PRO A 361 39.91 1.63 -18.86
N LEU A 362 39.07 0.82 -19.53
CA LEU A 362 37.63 1.04 -19.57
C LEU A 362 37.00 0.81 -18.20
N GLY A 363 37.35 -0.29 -17.52
CA GLY A 363 36.89 -0.56 -16.17
C GLY A 363 37.26 0.57 -15.20
N PHE A 364 38.50 1.05 -15.27
CA PHE A 364 38.96 2.19 -14.46
C PHE A 364 38.09 3.44 -14.70
N ALA A 365 37.89 3.83 -15.96
CA ALA A 365 37.10 5.01 -16.31
C ALA A 365 35.63 4.91 -15.85
N LEU A 366 35.02 3.73 -15.98
CA LEU A 366 33.64 3.51 -15.55
C LEU A 366 33.51 3.48 -14.03
N VAL A 367 34.50 2.92 -13.31
CA VAL A 367 34.50 2.93 -11.85
C VAL A 367 34.68 4.35 -11.34
N ASP A 368 35.62 5.12 -11.90
CA ASP A 368 35.75 6.55 -11.62
C ASP A 368 34.42 7.29 -11.83
N GLU A 369 33.81 7.15 -13.01
CA GLU A 369 32.59 7.89 -13.34
C GLU A 369 31.39 7.49 -12.49
N PHE A 370 31.15 6.20 -12.29
CA PHE A 370 29.87 5.71 -11.77
C PHE A 370 29.95 5.05 -10.39
N MET A 371 31.10 4.56 -9.95
CA MET A 371 31.20 3.72 -8.75
C MET A 371 31.97 4.39 -7.60
N MET A 372 32.35 5.66 -7.70
CA MET A 372 33.04 6.35 -6.60
C MET A 372 32.07 7.13 -5.71
N HIS A 373 32.08 6.84 -4.41
CA HIS A 373 31.36 7.60 -3.41
C HIS A 373 32.20 8.76 -2.87
N GLY A 374 31.68 9.98 -3.03
CA GLY A 374 32.27 11.19 -2.47
C GLY A 374 32.91 12.10 -3.54
N PRO A 375 33.67 13.12 -3.11
CA PRO A 375 34.13 13.39 -1.74
C PRO A 375 32.98 13.74 -0.78
N CYS A 376 33.08 13.27 0.47
CA CYS A 376 32.15 13.53 1.57
C CYS A 376 32.90 13.49 2.91
N GLY A 377 32.23 13.77 4.02
CA GLY A 377 32.88 13.73 5.33
C GLY A 377 33.66 15.01 5.58
N VAL A 378 34.92 14.87 6.01
CA VAL A 378 35.82 16.01 6.23
C VAL A 378 36.09 16.77 4.93
N ASP A 379 36.18 16.06 3.81
CA ASP A 379 36.49 16.64 2.50
C ASP A 379 35.31 17.43 1.91
N ASN A 380 34.08 17.07 2.28
CA ASN A 380 32.88 17.79 1.85
C ASN A 380 31.70 17.56 2.83
N LYS A 381 31.56 18.46 3.81
CA LYS A 381 30.47 18.43 4.80
C LYS A 381 29.10 18.75 4.22
N ARG A 382 29.03 19.41 3.05
CA ARG A 382 27.78 19.80 2.38
C ARG A 382 27.22 18.69 1.48
N CYS A 383 27.90 17.55 1.35
CA CYS A 383 27.44 16.46 0.50
C CYS A 383 26.08 15.91 1.00
N PRO A 384 25.11 15.59 0.11
CA PRO A 384 23.77 15.13 0.51
C PRO A 384 23.75 13.86 1.38
N CYS A 385 24.83 13.08 1.35
CA CYS A 385 24.95 11.88 2.17
C CYS A 385 25.27 12.18 3.64
N MET A 386 25.67 13.40 3.99
CA MET A 386 26.07 13.80 5.34
C MET A 386 24.84 13.95 6.25
N LYS A 387 24.86 13.26 7.39
CA LYS A 387 23.88 13.38 8.47
C LYS A 387 24.63 13.40 9.79
N ASN A 388 24.36 14.41 10.63
CA ASN A 388 25.04 14.60 11.92
C ASN A 388 26.59 14.53 11.76
N ASP A 389 27.12 15.29 10.80
CA ASP A 389 28.56 15.36 10.45
C ASP A 389 29.23 14.03 10.07
N LYS A 390 28.46 12.97 9.83
CA LYS A 390 28.96 11.68 9.35
C LYS A 390 28.28 11.27 8.05
N CYS A 391 29.01 10.57 7.19
CA CYS A 391 28.39 9.98 6.01
C CYS A 391 27.36 8.93 6.43
N SER A 392 26.10 9.11 6.06
CA SER A 392 25.01 8.18 6.36
C SER A 392 25.20 6.78 5.74
N LYS A 393 26.08 6.67 4.73
CA LYS A 393 26.49 5.41 4.09
C LYS A 393 27.79 4.84 4.66
N LYS A 394 28.37 5.49 5.68
CA LYS A 394 29.60 5.12 6.38
C LYS A 394 30.83 5.04 5.45
N PHE A 395 30.95 5.95 4.50
CA PHE A 395 32.17 6.13 3.70
C PHE A 395 33.12 7.15 4.35
N PRO A 396 34.45 7.01 4.16
CA PRO A 396 35.12 5.87 3.51
C PRO A 396 35.00 4.58 4.34
N LYS A 397 34.93 3.43 3.67
CA LYS A 397 34.91 2.09 4.31
C LYS A 397 36.31 1.74 4.84
N PRO A 398 36.45 0.79 5.80
CA PRO A 398 37.77 0.27 6.14
C PRO A 398 38.37 -0.51 4.96
N PHE A 399 39.70 -0.55 4.89
CA PHE A 399 40.39 -1.53 4.03
C PHE A 399 40.15 -2.94 4.54
N GLN A 400 40.17 -3.89 3.61
CA GLN A 400 39.86 -5.28 3.88
C GLN A 400 40.55 -6.19 2.86
N GLU A 401 41.36 -7.13 3.31
CA GLU A 401 42.12 -8.04 2.42
C GLU A 401 41.23 -9.08 1.73
N GLU A 402 40.18 -9.56 2.41
CA GLU A 402 39.27 -10.60 1.92
C GLU A 402 37.81 -10.28 2.25
N THR A 403 36.90 -10.69 1.38
CA THR A 403 35.46 -10.51 1.61
C THR A 403 34.99 -11.38 2.77
N ILE A 404 34.41 -10.77 3.81
CA ILE A 404 33.93 -11.46 5.02
C ILE A 404 32.49 -11.09 5.37
N LEU A 405 31.89 -11.82 6.31
CA LEU A 405 30.67 -11.40 6.99
C LEU A 405 31.00 -10.78 8.35
N ASP A 406 30.32 -9.68 8.68
CA ASP A 406 30.37 -9.13 10.04
C ASP A 406 29.51 -9.94 11.03
N GLY A 407 29.59 -9.61 12.32
CA GLY A 407 28.82 -10.29 13.38
C GLY A 407 27.29 -10.19 13.24
N PHE A 408 26.79 -9.30 12.37
CA PHE A 408 25.36 -9.14 12.08
C PHE A 408 24.96 -9.78 10.74
N GLY A 409 25.93 -10.36 10.00
CA GLY A 409 25.72 -11.02 8.73
C GLY A 409 25.74 -10.10 7.51
N PHE A 410 26.25 -8.86 7.62
CA PHE A 410 26.50 -8.00 6.47
C PHE A 410 27.83 -8.34 5.81
N THR A 411 27.85 -8.31 4.48
CA THR A 411 29.07 -8.53 3.70
C THR A 411 29.97 -7.30 3.75
N ILE A 412 31.21 -7.50 4.20
CA ILE A 412 32.31 -6.53 4.09
C ILE A 412 33.17 -6.99 2.92
N TYR A 413 33.08 -6.27 1.81
CA TYR A 413 33.82 -6.59 0.59
C TYR A 413 35.32 -6.29 0.72
N LYS A 414 36.13 -7.09 0.04
CA LYS A 414 37.54 -6.85 -0.21
C LYS A 414 37.79 -5.47 -0.81
N ARG A 415 38.72 -4.74 -0.20
CA ARG A 415 39.19 -3.38 -0.53
C ARG A 415 40.66 -3.30 -0.12
N ARG A 416 41.60 -3.66 -0.99
CA ARG A 416 43.03 -3.67 -0.62
C ARG A 416 43.65 -2.28 -0.64
N PRO A 417 44.64 -2.00 0.22
CA PRO A 417 45.44 -0.79 0.15
C PRO A 417 46.53 -0.94 -0.92
N ASP A 418 46.17 -0.75 -2.20
CA ASP A 418 47.05 -0.96 -3.36
C ASP A 418 47.50 0.35 -4.05
N ASP A 419 47.44 1.47 -3.33
CA ASP A 419 47.76 2.84 -3.77
C ASP A 419 46.97 3.38 -4.98
N ARG A 420 46.00 2.60 -5.50
CA ARG A 420 45.13 3.04 -6.59
C ARG A 420 44.15 4.09 -6.10
N HIS A 421 44.01 5.14 -6.91
CA HIS A 421 43.12 6.25 -6.60
C HIS A 421 42.59 6.91 -7.86
N VAL A 422 41.45 7.57 -7.72
CA VAL A 422 40.91 8.52 -8.70
C VAL A 422 40.89 9.92 -8.09
N LEU A 423 40.83 10.95 -8.94
CA LEU A 423 40.76 12.34 -8.51
C LEU A 423 39.35 12.90 -8.74
N LYS A 424 38.62 13.20 -7.65
CA LYS A 424 37.29 13.82 -7.70
C LYS A 424 37.31 15.17 -6.99
N ASN A 425 37.04 16.26 -7.71
CA ASN A 425 37.05 17.62 -7.17
C ASN A 425 38.33 17.96 -6.39
N GLY A 426 39.50 17.52 -6.90
CA GLY A 426 40.80 17.72 -6.24
C GLY A 426 41.11 16.78 -5.07
N VAL A 427 40.19 15.88 -4.70
CA VAL A 427 40.35 14.91 -3.61
C VAL A 427 40.71 13.53 -4.18
N ARG A 428 41.75 12.90 -3.61
CA ARG A 428 42.12 11.52 -3.95
C ARG A 428 41.21 10.54 -3.22
N LEU A 429 40.49 9.73 -3.98
CA LEU A 429 39.62 8.67 -3.46
C LEU A 429 40.18 7.31 -3.85
N ASP A 430 40.30 6.41 -2.87
CA ASP A 430 40.87 5.07 -3.04
C ASP A 430 39.78 3.98 -2.95
N ASN A 431 40.19 2.71 -2.85
CA ASN A 431 39.30 1.55 -2.74
C ASN A 431 38.29 1.64 -1.58
N ARG A 432 38.51 2.48 -0.56
CA ARG A 432 37.55 2.70 0.53
C ARG A 432 36.30 3.46 0.10
N ASN A 433 36.37 4.15 -1.04
CA ASN A 433 35.29 4.97 -1.58
C ASN A 433 34.49 4.26 -2.68
N VAL A 434 34.90 3.08 -3.12
CA VAL A 434 34.21 2.36 -4.21
C VAL A 434 32.87 1.79 -3.74
N VAL A 435 31.82 1.99 -4.52
CA VAL A 435 30.50 1.36 -4.38
C VAL A 435 30.58 -0.05 -5.00
N PRO A 436 30.15 -1.13 -4.32
CA PRO A 436 30.23 -2.49 -4.85
C PRO A 436 29.53 -2.66 -6.21
N TYR A 437 30.19 -3.30 -7.16
CA TYR A 437 29.70 -3.39 -8.54
C TYR A 437 30.01 -4.73 -9.19
N ASN A 438 29.33 -5.01 -10.29
CA ASN A 438 29.66 -6.11 -11.20
C ASN A 438 30.25 -5.52 -12.49
N MET A 439 31.47 -5.93 -12.85
CA MET A 439 32.20 -5.33 -14.00
C MET A 439 31.49 -5.54 -15.34
N HIS A 440 30.84 -6.70 -15.53
CA HIS A 440 30.10 -6.99 -16.77
C HIS A 440 28.91 -6.05 -16.93
N LEU A 441 28.10 -5.90 -15.88
CA LEU A 441 26.97 -4.97 -15.88
C LEU A 441 27.43 -3.52 -16.08
N LEU A 442 28.52 -3.11 -15.42
CA LEU A 442 29.04 -1.75 -15.53
C LEU A 442 29.48 -1.43 -16.96
N LYS A 443 30.24 -2.32 -17.61
CA LYS A 443 30.69 -2.16 -19.01
C LYS A 443 29.55 -2.18 -20.02
N LYS A 444 28.51 -2.98 -19.77
CA LYS A 444 27.36 -3.07 -20.69
C LYS A 444 26.45 -1.85 -20.59
N TYR A 445 26.13 -1.43 -19.36
CA TYR A 445 25.10 -0.41 -19.13
C TYR A 445 25.65 0.99 -18.93
N ASN A 446 26.96 1.19 -18.72
CA ASN A 446 27.58 2.51 -18.50
C ASN A 446 26.76 3.37 -17.54
N ALA A 447 26.46 2.84 -16.36
CA ALA A 447 25.53 3.46 -15.43
C ALA A 447 25.86 3.11 -13.98
N HIS A 448 25.28 3.86 -13.05
CA HIS A 448 25.43 3.55 -11.63
C HIS A 448 24.62 2.30 -11.26
N ILE A 449 25.29 1.14 -11.20
CA ILE A 449 24.75 -0.16 -10.78
C ILE A 449 25.50 -0.67 -9.53
N ASN A 450 24.85 -0.59 -8.38
CA ASN A 450 25.37 -1.18 -7.12
C ASN A 450 24.87 -2.62 -6.98
N VAL A 451 25.76 -3.55 -6.65
CA VAL A 451 25.44 -4.98 -6.46
C VAL A 451 25.88 -5.40 -5.07
N GLU A 452 24.93 -5.84 -4.25
CA GLU A 452 25.16 -6.21 -2.85
C GLU A 452 24.76 -7.67 -2.58
N TRP A 453 25.57 -8.40 -1.82
CA TRP A 453 25.26 -9.75 -1.35
C TRP A 453 24.35 -9.73 -0.12
N CYS A 454 23.24 -10.48 -0.17
CA CYS A 454 22.05 -10.27 0.68
C CYS A 454 21.42 -11.56 1.25
N ASN A 455 22.21 -12.61 1.50
CA ASN A 455 21.72 -13.95 1.83
C ASN A 455 21.38 -14.22 3.32
N LYS A 456 20.66 -13.31 4.02
CA LYS A 456 20.24 -13.54 5.43
C LYS A 456 18.79 -13.09 5.71
N SER A 457 18.10 -13.80 6.60
CA SER A 457 16.69 -13.59 6.98
C SER A 457 16.41 -12.26 7.69
N ASN A 458 17.39 -11.67 8.38
CA ASN A 458 17.29 -10.34 8.99
C ASN A 458 17.33 -9.22 7.94
N MET A 459 17.99 -9.44 6.80
CA MET A 459 18.06 -8.49 5.69
C MET A 459 16.77 -8.45 4.86
N ILE A 460 15.92 -9.48 4.92
CA ILE A 460 14.59 -9.53 4.27
C ILE A 460 13.82 -8.24 4.57
N LYS A 461 13.64 -7.85 5.84
CA LYS A 461 12.89 -6.63 6.20
C LYS A 461 13.54 -5.35 5.64
N TYR A 462 14.87 -5.29 5.62
CA TYR A 462 15.63 -4.14 5.13
C TYR A 462 15.57 -4.01 3.61
N LEU A 463 15.69 -5.12 2.89
CA LEU A 463 15.60 -5.21 1.43
C LEU A 463 14.19 -4.94 0.94
N PHE A 464 13.19 -5.48 1.65
CA PHE A 464 11.79 -5.25 1.33
C PHE A 464 11.34 -3.82 1.60
N LYS A 465 11.96 -3.08 2.54
CA LYS A 465 11.74 -1.64 2.69
C LYS A 465 11.92 -0.91 1.35
N TYR A 466 12.89 -1.30 0.53
CA TYR A 466 13.17 -0.66 -0.76
C TYR A 466 12.25 -1.18 -1.87
N VAL A 467 11.87 -2.46 -1.82
CA VAL A 467 10.86 -3.04 -2.73
C VAL A 467 9.47 -2.44 -2.51
N THR A 468 9.15 -2.05 -1.29
CA THR A 468 7.81 -1.61 -0.88
C THR A 468 7.79 -0.18 -0.41
N LYS A 469 8.87 0.58 -0.64
CA LYS A 469 8.90 2.00 -0.29
C LYS A 469 7.80 2.66 -1.12
N GLY A 470 6.71 3.00 -0.45
CA GLY A 470 5.65 3.79 -1.06
C GLY A 470 6.21 5.15 -1.48
N ILE A 471 5.44 5.84 -2.30
CA ILE A 471 5.77 7.19 -2.79
C ILE A 471 6.05 8.11 -1.60
N ASP A 472 7.00 9.05 -1.76
CA ASP A 472 7.32 10.00 -0.72
C ASP A 472 6.07 10.83 -0.35
N ARG A 473 5.70 10.83 0.94
CA ARG A 473 4.55 11.56 1.48
C ARG A 473 5.00 12.68 2.41
N ALA A 474 4.36 13.84 2.33
CA ALA A 474 4.46 14.88 3.36
C ALA A 474 3.29 14.71 4.36
N LYS A 475 3.56 14.37 5.62
CA LYS A 475 2.53 14.44 6.66
C LYS A 475 2.39 15.89 7.12
N VAL A 476 1.31 16.55 6.75
CA VAL A 476 0.92 17.85 7.30
C VAL A 476 -0.18 17.60 8.33
N TYR A 477 0.08 17.91 9.60
CA TYR A 477 -0.95 17.94 10.64
C TYR A 477 -1.48 19.37 10.73
N PHE A 478 -2.76 19.58 10.46
CA PHE A 478 -3.43 20.82 10.82
C PHE A 478 -3.95 20.67 12.25
N GLU A 479 -3.20 21.19 13.22
CA GLU A 479 -3.69 21.29 14.59
C GLU A 479 -4.68 22.46 14.65
N ILE A 480 -5.97 22.16 14.72
CA ILE A 480 -6.99 23.18 14.98
C ILE A 480 -6.82 23.57 16.45
N THR A 481 -5.95 24.55 16.73
CA THR A 481 -5.96 25.27 18.01
C THR A 481 -7.21 26.16 18.05
N ALA A 482 -8.34 25.54 18.38
CA ALA A 482 -9.51 26.25 18.86
C ALA A 482 -9.85 25.71 20.24
N SER A 483 -9.28 26.36 21.26
CA SER A 483 -9.88 26.41 22.59
C SER A 483 -11.25 27.10 22.46
N THR A 484 -12.28 26.34 22.11
CA THR A 484 -13.67 26.75 22.27
C THR A 484 -14.36 25.74 23.16
N SER A 485 -14.85 26.24 24.29
CA SER A 485 -15.69 25.56 25.25
C SER A 485 -17.04 25.26 24.60
N ASN A 486 -17.12 24.16 23.87
CA ASN A 486 -18.34 23.44 23.53
C ASN A 486 -17.94 22.03 23.08
N ALA A 487 -17.72 21.16 24.06
CA ALA A 487 -17.55 19.74 23.83
C ALA A 487 -18.84 19.19 23.18
N SER A 488 -18.80 18.98 21.88
CA SER A 488 -19.80 18.15 21.20
C SER A 488 -19.53 16.68 21.57
N PRO A 489 -20.56 15.85 21.76
CA PRO A 489 -20.38 14.46 22.18
C PRO A 489 -19.60 13.68 21.11
N ALA A 490 -18.68 12.83 21.57
CA ALA A 490 -17.96 11.80 20.81
C ALA A 490 -18.13 11.88 19.28
N SER A 491 -17.17 12.52 18.62
CA SER A 491 -17.04 12.44 17.16
C SER A 491 -17.03 10.96 16.77
N GLN A 492 -18.11 10.52 16.14
CA GLN A 492 -18.08 9.34 15.28
C GLN A 492 -16.99 9.62 14.25
N VAL A 493 -15.80 9.05 14.47
CA VAL A 493 -14.72 9.13 13.50
C VAL A 493 -15.26 8.49 12.24
N ALA A 494 -15.55 9.33 11.23
CA ALA A 494 -16.01 8.86 9.94
C ALA A 494 -15.07 7.75 9.44
N PRO A 495 -15.58 6.67 8.83
CA PRO A 495 -14.74 5.58 8.36
C PRO A 495 -13.63 6.14 7.45
N PRO A 496 -12.38 5.65 7.57
CA PRO A 496 -11.24 6.19 6.83
C PRO A 496 -11.53 6.25 5.33
N ASN A 497 -11.37 7.43 4.72
CA ASN A 497 -11.52 7.63 3.29
C ASN A 497 -10.17 7.37 2.60
N GLU A 498 -9.99 6.17 2.04
CA GLU A 498 -8.74 5.78 1.37
C GLU A 498 -8.39 6.67 0.16
N ILE A 499 -9.37 7.35 -0.45
CA ILE A 499 -9.16 8.29 -1.56
C ILE A 499 -8.55 9.58 -1.02
N GLN A 500 -9.07 10.12 0.09
CA GLN A 500 -8.52 11.30 0.74
C GLN A 500 -7.09 11.06 1.24
N GLU A 501 -6.86 9.92 1.92
CA GLU A 501 -5.52 9.50 2.39
C GLU A 501 -4.50 9.34 1.25
N TYR A 502 -4.98 9.07 0.03
CA TYR A 502 -4.13 8.97 -1.15
C TYR A 502 -3.70 10.35 -1.68
N ILE A 503 -4.62 11.34 -1.62
CA ILE A 503 -4.43 12.68 -2.19
C ILE A 503 -3.60 13.59 -1.26
N ASP A 504 -3.88 13.61 0.05
CA ASP A 504 -3.46 14.65 1.02
C ASP A 504 -1.95 14.83 1.28
N ALA A 505 -1.07 14.16 0.54
CA ALA A 505 0.36 14.16 0.86
C ALA A 505 1.28 13.75 -0.30
N ARG A 506 0.75 13.53 -1.51
CA ARG A 506 1.54 12.87 -2.57
C ARG A 506 2.41 13.88 -3.32
N TYR A 507 3.69 13.55 -3.41
CA TYR A 507 4.58 14.15 -4.39
C TYR A 507 4.56 13.30 -5.68
N LEU A 508 4.43 13.95 -6.84
CA LEU A 508 4.51 13.32 -8.16
C LEU A 508 5.64 13.98 -8.94
N SER A 509 6.62 13.18 -9.38
CA SER A 509 7.70 13.67 -10.26
C SER A 509 7.31 13.55 -11.73
N THR A 510 7.96 14.31 -12.61
CA THR A 510 7.75 14.19 -14.07
C THR A 510 8.08 12.80 -14.60
N CYS A 511 9.19 12.20 -14.14
CA CYS A 511 9.54 10.83 -14.53
C CYS A 511 8.48 9.81 -14.10
N GLU A 512 7.91 9.97 -12.89
CA GLU A 512 6.79 9.13 -12.45
C GLU A 512 5.55 9.38 -13.31
N ALA A 513 5.15 10.63 -13.50
CA ALA A 513 4.00 11.00 -14.32
C ALA A 513 4.07 10.35 -15.72
N LEU A 514 5.22 10.47 -16.39
CA LEU A 514 5.47 9.88 -17.69
C LEU A 514 5.51 8.35 -17.66
N TRP A 515 6.18 7.74 -16.68
CA TRP A 515 6.21 6.28 -16.53
C TRP A 515 4.79 5.71 -16.41
N ARG A 516 3.96 6.39 -15.64
CA ARG A 516 2.56 6.03 -15.41
C ARG A 516 1.68 6.33 -16.62
N ALA A 517 1.89 7.47 -17.29
CA ALA A 517 1.20 7.83 -18.53
C ALA A 517 1.53 6.84 -19.67
N PHE A 518 2.75 6.33 -19.73
CA PHE A 518 3.15 5.29 -20.69
C PHE A 518 2.72 3.88 -20.29
N GLU A 519 2.03 3.72 -19.15
CA GLU A 519 1.57 2.43 -18.61
C GLU A 519 2.71 1.42 -18.41
N TYR A 520 3.90 1.90 -18.08
CA TYR A 520 5.00 1.01 -17.73
C TYR A 520 4.79 0.42 -16.33
N ASP A 521 5.07 -0.88 -16.19
CA ASP A 521 4.95 -1.58 -14.92
C ASP A 521 5.97 -1.06 -13.91
N ILE A 522 5.51 -0.79 -12.68
CA ILE A 522 6.39 -0.37 -11.58
C ILE A 522 7.03 -1.59 -10.90
N HIS A 523 6.31 -2.71 -10.87
CA HIS A 523 6.75 -3.94 -10.23
C HIS A 523 6.79 -5.07 -11.25
N PHE A 524 7.89 -5.82 -11.23
CA PHE A 524 8.06 -7.02 -12.03
C PHE A 524 8.47 -8.17 -11.11
N ARG A 525 8.02 -9.37 -11.47
CA ARG A 525 8.42 -10.59 -10.76
C ARG A 525 8.35 -11.80 -11.66
N VAL A 526 9.36 -12.65 -11.55
CA VAL A 526 9.39 -14.00 -12.11
C VAL A 526 9.91 -14.94 -11.01
N PRO A 527 9.23 -16.06 -10.73
CA PRO A 527 7.95 -16.49 -11.31
C PRO A 527 6.78 -15.61 -10.87
N SER A 528 5.68 -15.66 -11.63
CA SER A 528 4.47 -14.91 -11.28
C SER A 528 3.79 -15.51 -10.04
N VAL A 529 3.16 -14.65 -9.24
CA VAL A 529 2.43 -15.04 -8.02
C VAL A 529 0.92 -15.00 -8.27
N GLU A 530 0.24 -16.11 -8.00
CA GLU A 530 -1.22 -16.27 -8.08
C GLU A 530 -1.83 -16.06 -6.68
N ARG A 531 -2.76 -15.12 -6.55
CA ARG A 531 -3.31 -14.71 -5.24
C ARG A 531 -4.61 -15.47 -4.97
N LEU A 532 -4.56 -16.35 -3.98
CA LEU A 532 -5.62 -17.30 -3.65
C LEU A 532 -6.48 -16.76 -2.51
N VAL A 533 -7.78 -16.61 -2.76
CA VAL A 533 -8.76 -16.20 -1.76
C VAL A 533 -9.08 -17.38 -0.84
N VAL A 534 -9.24 -17.08 0.46
CA VAL A 534 -9.67 -18.03 1.49
C VAL A 534 -10.92 -17.48 2.15
N HIS A 535 -11.92 -18.33 2.36
CA HIS A 535 -13.17 -17.98 3.02
C HIS A 535 -13.76 -19.23 3.69
N LEU A 536 -14.57 -19.03 4.72
CA LEU A 536 -15.37 -20.10 5.32
C LEU A 536 -16.55 -20.46 4.38
N PRO A 537 -17.23 -21.60 4.60
CA PRO A 537 -18.46 -21.93 3.89
C PRO A 537 -19.46 -20.77 3.94
N GLY A 538 -19.99 -20.36 2.79
CA GLY A 538 -20.92 -19.23 2.69
C GLY A 538 -20.32 -17.84 2.94
N LEU A 539 -19.05 -17.71 3.33
CA LEU A 539 -18.42 -16.40 3.58
C LEU A 539 -17.59 -15.87 2.41
N ASN A 540 -17.78 -16.40 1.19
CA ASN A 540 -17.14 -15.82 0.00
C ASN A 540 -17.79 -14.48 -0.36
N HIS A 541 -16.94 -13.52 -0.74
CA HIS A 541 -17.42 -12.23 -1.21
C HIS A 541 -17.90 -12.30 -2.67
N VAL A 542 -19.06 -11.71 -2.91
CA VAL A 542 -19.62 -11.50 -4.25
C VAL A 542 -19.76 -10.00 -4.47
N ARG A 543 -19.34 -9.53 -5.64
CA ARG A 543 -19.56 -8.15 -6.08
C ARG A 543 -20.94 -8.04 -6.69
N TYR A 544 -21.64 -6.94 -6.40
CA TYR A 544 -22.97 -6.69 -6.90
C TYR A 544 -23.18 -5.20 -7.19
N GLU A 545 -24.12 -4.92 -8.09
CA GLU A 545 -24.57 -3.57 -8.40
C GLU A 545 -25.73 -3.17 -7.49
N PRO A 546 -25.94 -1.86 -7.27
CA PRO A 546 -27.18 -1.36 -6.69
C PRO A 546 -28.37 -1.88 -7.50
N SER A 547 -29.50 -2.18 -6.85
CA SER A 547 -30.67 -2.86 -7.45
C SER A 547 -30.52 -4.31 -7.93
N ALA A 548 -29.37 -4.97 -7.74
CA ALA A 548 -29.23 -6.38 -8.07
C ALA A 548 -30.20 -7.25 -7.23
N ASP A 549 -30.86 -8.21 -7.89
CA ASP A 549 -31.70 -9.22 -7.24
C ASP A 549 -30.81 -10.17 -6.42
N LEU A 550 -31.04 -10.21 -5.10
CA LEU A 550 -30.24 -10.98 -4.17
C LEU A 550 -30.37 -12.49 -4.38
N HIS A 551 -31.54 -13.00 -4.80
CA HIS A 551 -31.75 -14.42 -5.09
C HIS A 551 -31.04 -14.86 -6.38
N ALA A 552 -31.11 -14.03 -7.43
CA ALA A 552 -30.36 -14.26 -8.66
C ALA A 552 -28.85 -14.24 -8.40
N LEU A 553 -28.39 -13.34 -7.52
CA LEU A 553 -27.00 -13.23 -7.12
C LEU A 553 -26.50 -14.47 -6.37
N LEU A 554 -27.26 -14.98 -5.40
CA LEU A 554 -26.97 -16.24 -4.70
C LEU A 554 -26.92 -17.44 -5.65
N SER A 555 -27.75 -17.41 -6.69
CA SER A 555 -27.82 -18.49 -7.69
C SER A 555 -26.70 -18.44 -8.73
N SER A 556 -25.96 -17.32 -8.81
CA SER A 556 -24.93 -17.08 -9.82
C SER A 556 -23.69 -17.97 -9.69
N SER A 557 -22.98 -18.18 -10.80
CA SER A 557 -21.68 -18.85 -10.80
C SER A 557 -20.62 -18.07 -10.00
N ALA A 558 -20.78 -16.75 -9.87
CA ALA A 558 -19.90 -15.91 -9.05
C ALA A 558 -20.00 -16.23 -7.55
N ALA A 559 -21.20 -16.55 -7.07
CA ALA A 559 -21.46 -16.97 -5.70
C ALA A 559 -21.04 -18.42 -5.43
N LYS A 560 -21.14 -19.31 -6.42
CA LYS A 560 -20.93 -20.77 -6.24
C LYS A 560 -19.49 -21.22 -6.50
N SER A 561 -18.79 -20.61 -7.46
CA SER A 561 -17.56 -21.16 -8.02
C SER A 561 -16.39 -20.22 -7.74
N THR A 562 -15.75 -20.37 -6.58
CA THR A 562 -14.55 -19.60 -6.19
C THR A 562 -13.29 -20.41 -6.51
N MET A 563 -12.11 -19.78 -6.45
CA MET A 563 -10.84 -20.51 -6.59
C MET A 563 -10.72 -21.67 -5.59
N LEU A 564 -11.25 -21.50 -4.37
CA LEU A 564 -11.22 -22.51 -3.32
C LEU A 564 -12.25 -23.62 -3.56
N THR A 565 -13.49 -23.29 -3.91
CA THR A 565 -14.50 -24.33 -4.17
C THR A 565 -14.20 -25.12 -5.44
N GLU A 566 -13.64 -24.48 -6.46
CA GLU A 566 -13.18 -25.17 -7.68
C GLU A 566 -11.90 -25.99 -7.45
N TRP A 567 -11.11 -25.70 -6.41
CA TRP A 567 -10.00 -26.57 -6.03
C TRP A 567 -10.52 -27.92 -5.51
N PHE A 568 -11.60 -27.90 -4.73
CA PHE A 568 -12.30 -29.12 -4.31
C PHE A 568 -12.83 -29.91 -5.51
N GLU A 569 -13.50 -29.22 -6.44
CA GLU A 569 -14.04 -29.84 -7.65
C GLU A 569 -12.94 -30.43 -8.55
N ALA A 570 -11.81 -29.74 -8.69
CA ALA A 570 -10.66 -30.24 -9.42
C ALA A 570 -10.08 -31.51 -8.77
N ASN A 571 -10.02 -31.58 -7.43
CA ASN A 571 -9.59 -32.79 -6.70
C ASN A 571 -10.57 -33.96 -6.87
N LEU A 572 -11.87 -33.70 -7.03
CA LEU A 572 -12.85 -34.73 -7.37
C LEU A 572 -12.59 -35.30 -8.76
N ARG A 573 -12.45 -34.43 -9.76
CA ARG A 573 -12.37 -34.79 -11.18
C ARG A 573 -11.01 -35.32 -11.62
N HIS A 574 -9.93 -34.90 -10.98
CA HIS A 574 -8.58 -35.16 -11.45
C HIS A 574 -7.69 -35.71 -10.35
N GLU A 575 -7.20 -36.94 -10.53
CA GLU A 575 -6.32 -37.59 -9.55
C GLU A 575 -5.00 -36.82 -9.35
N GLN A 576 -4.45 -36.23 -10.42
CA GLN A 576 -3.23 -35.42 -10.37
C GLN A 576 -3.39 -34.16 -9.48
N ALA A 577 -4.60 -33.61 -9.37
CA ALA A 577 -4.88 -32.46 -8.52
C ALA A 577 -4.67 -32.78 -7.03
N ARG A 578 -4.91 -34.04 -6.63
CA ARG A 578 -4.88 -34.50 -5.24
C ARG A 578 -3.49 -34.49 -4.60
N CYS A 579 -2.44 -34.35 -5.40
CA CYS A 579 -1.05 -34.29 -4.94
C CYS A 579 -0.62 -32.90 -4.42
N LEU A 580 -1.46 -31.87 -4.63
CA LEU A 580 -1.15 -30.47 -4.35
C LEU A 580 -2.00 -29.94 -3.19
N THR A 581 -1.40 -29.09 -2.36
CA THR A 581 -2.15 -28.26 -1.42
C THR A 581 -2.83 -27.12 -2.21
N TYR A 582 -3.83 -26.47 -1.63
CA TYR A 582 -4.46 -25.32 -2.29
C TYR A 582 -3.42 -24.23 -2.62
N CYS A 583 -2.47 -24.00 -1.72
CA CYS A 583 -1.42 -23.02 -1.94
C CYS A 583 -0.45 -23.38 -3.07
N ASP A 584 -0.19 -24.67 -3.29
CA ASP A 584 0.71 -25.16 -4.32
C ASP A 584 0.00 -25.43 -5.65
N PHE A 585 -1.33 -25.35 -5.66
CA PHE A 585 -2.15 -25.64 -6.84
C PHE A 585 -1.73 -24.86 -8.09
N PRO A 586 -1.42 -23.55 -8.03
CA PRO A 586 -0.98 -22.77 -9.19
C PRO A 586 0.34 -23.25 -9.83
N LYS A 587 1.10 -24.14 -9.19
CA LYS A 587 2.30 -24.74 -9.78
C LYS A 587 1.97 -25.57 -11.02
N GLN A 588 0.83 -26.25 -11.02
CA GLN A 588 0.40 -27.15 -12.12
C GLN A 588 -0.97 -26.79 -12.71
N TRP A 589 -1.69 -25.85 -12.12
CA TRP A 589 -3.02 -25.45 -12.57
C TRP A 589 -3.09 -23.94 -12.85
N THR A 590 -4.02 -23.53 -13.70
CA THR A 590 -4.28 -22.13 -14.03
C THR A 590 -5.76 -21.82 -13.84
N TRP A 591 -6.04 -20.73 -13.14
CA TRP A 591 -7.39 -20.23 -12.99
C TRP A 591 -7.86 -19.57 -14.29
N ASP A 592 -8.94 -20.06 -14.86
CA ASP A 592 -9.67 -19.39 -15.94
C ASP A 592 -10.77 -18.54 -15.31
N ALA A 593 -10.59 -17.22 -15.31
CA ALA A 593 -11.54 -16.29 -14.70
C ALA A 593 -12.87 -16.22 -15.46
N SER A 594 -12.89 -16.47 -16.76
CA SER A 594 -14.09 -16.43 -17.60
C SER A 594 -14.93 -17.70 -17.41
N ALA A 595 -14.29 -18.87 -17.44
CA ALA A 595 -14.96 -20.14 -17.17
C ALA A 595 -15.16 -20.42 -15.68
N ARG A 596 -14.50 -19.65 -14.80
CA ARG A 596 -14.44 -19.83 -13.34
C ARG A 596 -14.07 -21.25 -12.94
N CYS A 597 -13.02 -21.80 -13.55
CA CYS A 597 -12.54 -23.14 -13.25
C CYS A 597 -11.02 -23.25 -13.33
N TRP A 598 -10.47 -24.33 -12.78
CA TRP A 598 -9.06 -24.65 -12.91
C TRP A 598 -8.78 -25.51 -14.13
N LYS A 599 -7.79 -25.12 -14.92
CA LYS A 599 -7.29 -25.89 -16.08
C LYS A 599 -5.87 -26.36 -15.83
N SER A 600 -5.56 -27.59 -16.26
CA SER A 600 -4.19 -28.11 -16.22
C SER A 600 -3.26 -27.22 -17.04
N ARG A 601 -2.08 -26.93 -16.49
CA ARG A 601 -1.10 -26.01 -17.05
C ARG A 601 -0.01 -26.78 -17.79
N SER A 602 0.37 -26.29 -18.97
CA SER A 602 1.46 -26.87 -19.76
C SER A 602 2.79 -26.09 -19.67
N ARG A 603 2.79 -24.80 -19.28
CA ARG A 603 4.00 -23.94 -19.26
C ARG A 603 4.07 -22.98 -18.06
N CYS A 604 5.31 -22.77 -17.58
CA CYS A 604 5.75 -21.85 -16.51
C CYS A 604 5.06 -22.01 -15.15
N THR A 605 5.82 -22.41 -14.14
CA THR A 605 5.36 -22.53 -12.75
C THR A 605 4.96 -21.18 -12.16
N LYS A 606 3.77 -21.11 -11.53
CA LYS A 606 3.38 -19.98 -10.68
C LYS A 606 3.53 -20.33 -9.20
N ILE A 607 3.78 -19.33 -8.39
CA ILE A 607 3.74 -19.45 -6.93
C ILE A 607 2.34 -19.08 -6.46
N GLY A 608 1.63 -19.99 -5.78
CA GLY A 608 0.38 -19.62 -5.12
C GLY A 608 0.63 -18.91 -3.78
N ARG A 609 -0.16 -17.88 -3.52
CA ARG A 609 -0.15 -17.10 -2.28
C ARG A 609 -1.57 -16.92 -1.76
N MET A 610 -1.88 -17.51 -0.62
CA MET A 610 -3.12 -17.19 0.09
C MET A 610 -3.05 -15.80 0.74
N TYR A 611 -4.18 -15.10 0.75
CA TYR A 611 -4.30 -13.85 1.49
C TYR A 611 -3.94 -14.04 2.97
N TYR A 612 -3.37 -13.00 3.57
CA TYR A 612 -3.08 -13.00 5.00
C TYR A 612 -4.40 -13.00 5.78
N VAL A 613 -4.50 -13.86 6.78
CA VAL A 613 -5.62 -13.91 7.72
C VAL A 613 -5.02 -13.74 9.11
N HIS A 614 -5.50 -12.76 9.86
CA HIS A 614 -5.03 -12.49 11.22
C HIS A 614 -5.51 -13.61 12.17
N PRO A 615 -4.73 -14.04 13.18
CA PRO A 615 -5.15 -15.07 14.13
C PRO A 615 -6.49 -14.79 14.82
N THR A 616 -6.81 -13.52 15.08
CA THR A 616 -8.11 -13.10 15.64
C THR A 616 -9.31 -13.37 14.73
N ALA A 617 -9.10 -13.75 13.46
CA ALA A 617 -10.18 -14.18 12.57
C ALA A 617 -10.67 -15.61 12.85
N GLY A 618 -10.18 -16.27 13.90
CA GLY A 618 -10.70 -17.53 14.42
C GLY A 618 -10.65 -18.66 13.39
N GLU A 619 -11.80 -19.29 13.13
CA GLU A 619 -11.92 -20.43 12.20
C GLU A 619 -11.33 -20.18 10.81
N LEU A 620 -11.40 -18.95 10.29
CA LEU A 620 -10.81 -18.62 8.99
C LEU A 620 -9.28 -18.72 9.00
N TYR A 621 -8.65 -18.40 10.14
CA TYR A 621 -7.21 -18.53 10.32
C TYR A 621 -6.79 -20.00 10.33
N TYR A 622 -7.50 -20.84 11.09
CA TYR A 622 -7.24 -22.28 11.15
C TYR A 622 -7.50 -22.98 9.81
N LEU A 623 -8.56 -22.61 9.09
CA LEU A 623 -8.79 -23.07 7.72
C LEU A 623 -7.59 -22.73 6.82
N ARG A 624 -7.10 -21.49 6.86
CA ARG A 624 -5.92 -21.09 6.09
C ARG A 624 -4.68 -21.91 6.44
N MET A 625 -4.47 -22.24 7.73
CA MET A 625 -3.38 -23.12 8.16
C MET A 625 -3.52 -24.52 7.55
N LEU A 626 -4.71 -25.12 7.62
CA LEU A 626 -4.96 -26.44 7.03
C LEU A 626 -4.76 -26.43 5.51
N LEU A 627 -5.19 -25.38 4.80
CA LEU A 627 -5.00 -25.22 3.35
C LEU A 627 -3.52 -25.13 2.92
N MET A 628 -2.60 -24.84 3.85
CA MET A 628 -1.16 -24.87 3.59
C MET A 628 -0.59 -26.30 3.59
N ILE A 629 -1.27 -27.26 4.23
CA ILE A 629 -0.71 -28.59 4.52
C ILE A 629 -1.55 -29.74 3.93
N VAL A 630 -2.88 -29.62 3.91
CA VAL A 630 -3.77 -30.67 3.46
C VAL A 630 -3.81 -30.66 1.94
N LYS A 631 -3.69 -31.86 1.36
CA LYS A 631 -3.69 -32.11 -0.09
C LYS A 631 -4.96 -32.86 -0.47
N GLY A 632 -5.45 -32.61 -1.68
CA GLY A 632 -6.51 -33.41 -2.28
C GLY A 632 -7.87 -33.39 -1.60
N SER A 633 -8.14 -32.42 -0.72
CA SER A 633 -9.46 -32.24 -0.12
C SER A 633 -10.52 -32.01 -1.19
N THR A 634 -11.67 -32.67 -1.06
CA THR A 634 -12.81 -32.52 -1.97
C THR A 634 -13.97 -31.75 -1.37
N SER A 635 -13.83 -31.30 -0.11
CA SER A 635 -14.81 -30.49 0.59
C SER A 635 -14.18 -29.76 1.79
N TYR A 636 -14.93 -28.86 2.41
CA TYR A 636 -14.54 -28.29 3.71
C TYR A 636 -14.48 -29.33 4.83
N ALA A 637 -15.32 -30.37 4.77
CA ALA A 637 -15.30 -31.46 5.75
C ALA A 637 -14.01 -32.28 5.63
N ASP A 638 -13.54 -32.52 4.41
CA ASP A 638 -12.29 -33.24 4.15
C ASP A 638 -11.09 -32.48 4.72
N ILE A 639 -11.06 -31.15 4.61
CA ILE A 639 -9.97 -30.33 5.18
C ILE A 639 -9.83 -30.58 6.69
N ARG A 640 -10.96 -30.64 7.41
CA ARG A 640 -10.99 -30.87 8.86
C ARG A 640 -11.01 -32.36 9.23
N THR A 641 -10.78 -33.27 8.29
CA THR A 641 -10.70 -34.72 8.56
C THR A 641 -9.26 -35.13 8.81
N PHE A 642 -8.96 -35.81 9.91
CA PHE A 642 -7.63 -36.34 10.24
C PHE A 642 -7.73 -37.69 10.93
N ASN A 643 -6.84 -38.63 10.57
CA ASN A 643 -6.86 -40.01 11.09
C ASN A 643 -8.24 -40.70 11.03
N GLY A 644 -9.00 -40.46 9.96
CA GLY A 644 -10.33 -41.04 9.76
C GLY A 644 -11.46 -40.37 10.57
N GLN A 645 -11.16 -39.35 11.37
CA GLN A 645 -12.15 -38.58 12.14
C GLN A 645 -12.38 -37.20 11.51
N VAL A 646 -13.65 -36.83 11.34
CA VAL A 646 -14.05 -35.47 10.96
C VAL A 646 -14.20 -34.64 12.24
N TYR A 647 -13.44 -33.56 12.36
CA TYR A 647 -13.48 -32.68 13.54
C TYR A 647 -14.53 -31.57 13.36
N ASP A 648 -15.16 -31.13 14.45
CA ASP A 648 -16.23 -30.13 14.42
C ASP A 648 -15.77 -28.74 13.94
N THR A 649 -14.52 -28.38 14.21
CA THR A 649 -13.94 -27.08 13.85
C THR A 649 -12.59 -27.25 13.14
N PHE A 650 -12.20 -26.24 12.34
CA PHE A 650 -10.86 -26.19 11.76
C PHE A 650 -9.79 -26.06 12.85
N ARG A 651 -10.10 -25.38 13.95
CA ARG A 651 -9.23 -25.33 15.13
C ARG A 651 -8.95 -26.73 15.69
N ALA A 652 -10.00 -27.51 15.98
CA ALA A 652 -9.84 -28.85 16.53
C ALA A 652 -9.05 -29.76 15.58
N ALA A 653 -9.25 -29.59 14.27
CA ALA A 653 -8.48 -30.29 13.25
C ALA A 653 -7.00 -29.86 13.21
N CYS A 654 -6.67 -28.61 13.54
CA CYS A 654 -5.29 -28.12 13.71
C CYS A 654 -4.66 -28.66 15.00
N GLU A 655 -5.41 -28.68 16.11
CA GLU A 655 -4.98 -29.24 17.41
C GLU A 655 -4.64 -30.72 17.27
N ALA A 656 -5.54 -31.51 16.66
CA ALA A 656 -5.33 -32.93 16.42
C ALA A 656 -4.09 -33.23 15.55
N ARG A 657 -3.73 -32.29 14.66
CA ARG A 657 -2.53 -32.37 13.81
C ARG A 657 -1.26 -31.84 14.49
N GLY A 658 -1.35 -31.34 15.73
CA GLY A 658 -0.22 -30.74 16.45
C GLY A 658 0.29 -29.44 15.81
N LEU A 659 -0.58 -28.68 15.14
CA LEU A 659 -0.19 -27.42 14.49
C LEU A 659 -0.26 -26.20 15.42
N LEU A 660 -0.85 -26.36 16.61
CA LEU A 660 -0.92 -25.32 17.63
C LEU A 660 0.17 -25.58 18.67
N GLU A 661 0.79 -24.51 19.17
CA GLU A 661 1.85 -24.58 20.18
C GLU A 661 1.33 -25.21 21.48
N SER A 662 2.21 -25.93 22.18
CA SER A 662 1.90 -26.53 23.46
C SER A 662 1.95 -25.46 24.56
N ASP A 663 0.90 -25.34 25.36
CA ASP A 663 0.85 -24.44 26.53
C ASP A 663 1.81 -24.84 27.67
N ASN A 664 2.76 -25.76 27.44
CA ASN A 664 3.71 -26.19 28.45
C ASN A 664 4.60 -25.06 28.96
N GLU A 665 4.94 -24.07 28.14
CA GLU A 665 5.71 -22.91 28.60
C GLU A 665 4.90 -22.06 29.59
N TRP A 666 3.59 -21.92 29.35
CA TRP A 666 2.69 -21.21 30.25
C TRP A 666 2.50 -21.97 31.55
N LYS A 667 2.41 -23.31 31.48
CA LYS A 667 2.36 -24.15 32.67
C LYS A 667 3.63 -24.01 33.50
N LEU A 668 4.81 -24.13 32.90
CA LEU A 668 6.08 -23.94 33.61
C LEU A 668 6.20 -22.54 34.22
N LEU A 669 5.74 -21.50 33.49
CA LEU A 669 5.68 -20.13 34.00
C LEU A 669 4.79 -20.01 35.23
N PHE A 670 3.59 -20.58 35.22
CA PHE A 670 2.68 -20.53 36.37
C PHE A 670 3.14 -21.41 37.53
N ASP A 671 3.72 -22.57 37.25
CA ASP A 671 4.31 -23.46 38.26
C ASP A 671 5.44 -22.75 39.03
N GLU A 672 6.26 -21.95 38.34
CA GLU A 672 7.29 -21.11 38.97
C GLU A 672 6.68 -19.89 39.70
N ALA A 673 5.75 -19.18 39.05
CA ALA A 673 5.18 -17.95 39.60
C ALA A 673 4.39 -18.19 40.89
N ILE A 674 3.68 -19.31 41.02
CA ILE A 674 2.85 -19.62 42.20
C ILE A 674 3.69 -19.75 43.47
N VAL A 675 4.98 -20.08 43.36
CA VAL A 675 5.88 -20.22 44.52
C VAL A 675 6.19 -18.86 45.17
N SER A 676 6.17 -17.77 44.40
CA SER A 676 6.68 -16.45 44.86
C SER A 676 5.75 -15.26 44.65
N ALA A 677 4.75 -15.36 43.77
CA ALA A 677 3.84 -14.27 43.45
C ALA A 677 2.56 -14.32 44.31
N SER A 678 2.05 -13.14 44.66
CA SER A 678 0.73 -13.01 45.28
C SER A 678 -0.41 -13.31 44.31
N SER A 679 -1.58 -13.70 44.81
CA SER A 679 -2.79 -13.92 43.98
C SER A 679 -3.16 -12.71 43.11
N TYR A 680 -2.91 -11.48 43.58
CA TYR A 680 -3.07 -10.28 42.75
C TYR A 680 -2.11 -10.26 41.55
N GLN A 681 -0.82 -10.53 41.79
CA GLN A 681 0.19 -10.58 40.73
C GLN A 681 -0.07 -11.72 39.75
N LEU A 682 -0.52 -12.88 40.23
CA LEU A 682 -0.88 -14.02 39.39
C LEU A 682 -2.06 -13.70 38.46
N ARG A 683 -3.08 -12.95 38.93
CA ARG A 683 -4.16 -12.46 38.06
C ARG A 683 -3.67 -11.51 36.97
N GLN A 684 -2.74 -10.60 37.30
CA GLN A 684 -2.15 -9.69 36.31
C GLN A 684 -1.28 -10.45 35.30
N LEU A 685 -0.50 -11.44 35.77
CA LEU A 685 0.30 -12.32 34.91
C LEU A 685 -0.60 -13.12 33.96
N PHE A 686 -1.71 -13.69 34.46
CA PHE A 686 -2.69 -14.40 33.64
C PHE A 686 -3.29 -13.52 32.56
N VAL A 687 -3.75 -12.31 32.89
CA VAL A 687 -4.25 -11.36 31.88
C VAL A 687 -3.15 -11.00 30.87
N THR A 688 -1.92 -10.79 31.33
CA THR A 688 -0.79 -10.46 30.44
C THR A 688 -0.48 -11.60 29.47
N VAL A 689 -0.40 -12.84 29.96
CA VAL A 689 -0.15 -14.04 29.14
C VAL A 689 -1.26 -14.22 28.11
N VAL A 690 -2.51 -14.12 28.53
CA VAL A 690 -3.67 -14.29 27.64
C VAL A 690 -3.82 -13.16 26.62
N MET A 691 -3.52 -11.92 26.99
CA MET A 691 -3.69 -10.75 26.11
C MET A 691 -2.56 -10.58 25.10
N PHE A 692 -1.32 -10.92 25.49
CA PHE A 692 -0.13 -10.55 24.71
C PHE A 692 0.60 -11.75 24.09
N TYR A 693 0.22 -12.97 24.43
CA TYR A 693 0.90 -14.19 23.97
C TYR A 693 -0.09 -15.23 23.39
N PRO A 694 0.38 -16.12 22.49
CA PRO A 694 -0.47 -17.12 21.86
C PRO A 694 -0.71 -18.32 22.80
N VAL A 695 -1.70 -18.21 23.69
CA VAL A 695 -2.15 -19.34 24.52
C VAL A 695 -3.09 -20.23 23.71
N ALA A 696 -2.74 -21.50 23.54
CA ALA A 696 -3.49 -22.46 22.74
C ALA A 696 -4.82 -22.87 23.41
N ASN A 697 -4.88 -23.02 24.73
CA ASN A 697 -6.09 -23.33 25.49
C ASN A 697 -6.17 -22.54 26.81
N VAL A 698 -6.65 -21.30 26.70
CA VAL A 698 -6.85 -20.39 27.85
C VAL A 698 -7.74 -21.01 28.94
N ARG A 699 -8.77 -21.78 28.55
CA ARG A 699 -9.68 -22.41 29.49
C ARG A 699 -8.97 -23.47 30.33
N ALA A 700 -8.22 -24.36 29.71
CA ALA A 700 -7.46 -25.39 30.42
C ALA A 700 -6.37 -24.78 31.32
N LEU A 701 -5.71 -23.71 30.87
CA LEU A 701 -4.75 -22.98 31.68
C LEU A 701 -5.41 -22.35 32.92
N PHE A 702 -6.57 -21.71 32.73
CA PHE A 702 -7.37 -21.16 33.83
C PHE A 702 -7.81 -22.24 34.81
N ASP A 703 -8.42 -23.33 34.33
CA ASP A 703 -8.91 -24.43 35.17
C ASP A 703 -7.81 -25.06 36.02
N THR A 704 -6.56 -25.01 35.56
CA THR A 704 -5.40 -25.53 36.29
C THR A 704 -5.01 -24.63 37.47
N TYR A 705 -5.03 -23.30 37.31
CA TYR A 705 -4.37 -22.37 38.24
C TYR A 705 -5.29 -21.41 38.99
N TRP A 706 -6.59 -21.35 38.67
CA TRP A 706 -7.48 -20.32 39.18
C TRP A 706 -7.60 -20.28 40.71
N LEU A 707 -7.44 -21.40 41.42
CA LEU A 707 -7.45 -21.41 42.89
C LEU A 707 -6.31 -20.57 43.48
N SER A 708 -5.12 -20.62 42.90
CA SER A 708 -3.96 -19.80 43.32
C SER A 708 -4.20 -18.29 43.11
N PHE A 709 -5.22 -17.93 42.34
CA PHE A 709 -5.61 -16.54 42.12
C PHE A 709 -6.53 -16.00 43.21
N THR A 710 -6.81 -16.74 44.29
CA THR A 710 -7.90 -16.40 45.22
C THR A 710 -7.50 -16.14 46.68
N ASP A 711 -6.25 -16.35 47.08
CA ASP A 711 -5.85 -16.31 48.50
C ASP A 711 -6.16 -14.96 49.17
N ASP A 712 -5.95 -13.84 48.44
CA ASP A 712 -6.28 -12.50 48.91
C ASP A 712 -7.79 -12.27 49.03
N ILE A 713 -8.59 -12.84 48.13
CA ILE A 713 -10.06 -12.81 48.18
C ILE A 713 -10.55 -13.56 49.42
N VAL A 714 -10.00 -14.75 49.67
CA VAL A 714 -10.35 -15.58 50.83
C VAL A 714 -10.02 -14.85 52.13
N ARG A 715 -8.82 -14.25 52.21
CA ARG A 715 -8.39 -13.50 53.39
C ARG A 715 -9.26 -12.28 53.64
N GLN A 716 -9.49 -11.46 52.61
CA GLN A 716 -10.33 -10.27 52.73
C GLN A 716 -11.73 -10.61 53.25
N LEU A 717 -12.37 -11.65 52.71
CA LEU A 717 -13.70 -12.07 53.17
C LEU A 717 -13.72 -12.55 54.63
N ARG A 718 -12.72 -13.34 55.05
CA ARG A 718 -12.62 -13.79 56.46
C ARG A 718 -12.41 -12.63 57.43
N ASP A 719 -11.60 -11.65 57.03
CA ASP A 719 -11.34 -10.44 57.81
C ASP A 719 -12.60 -9.56 57.89
N THR A 720 -13.32 -9.36 56.77
CA THR A 720 -14.57 -8.59 56.73
C THR A 720 -15.69 -9.23 57.55
N LEU A 721 -15.81 -10.56 57.53
CA LEU A 721 -16.82 -11.31 58.29
C LEU A 721 -16.42 -11.55 59.76
N GLY A 722 -15.19 -11.22 60.15
CA GLY A 722 -14.67 -11.50 61.49
C GLY A 722 -14.63 -12.99 61.86
N ASN A 723 -14.69 -13.89 60.87
CA ASN A 723 -14.74 -15.34 61.07
C ASN A 723 -13.56 -16.02 60.35
N PRO A 724 -12.47 -16.34 61.05
CA PRO A 724 -11.28 -16.95 60.45
C PRO A 724 -11.52 -18.37 59.92
N ASN A 725 -12.60 -19.03 60.36
CA ASN A 725 -12.96 -20.39 59.97
C ASN A 725 -14.05 -20.43 58.89
N TYR A 726 -14.45 -19.29 58.32
CA TYR A 726 -15.44 -19.27 57.25
C TYR A 726 -14.92 -20.00 56.00
N ASN A 727 -15.68 -21.01 55.57
CA ASN A 727 -15.40 -21.79 54.37
C ASN A 727 -16.24 -21.23 53.21
N ILE A 728 -15.58 -20.53 52.29
CA ILE A 728 -16.26 -19.82 51.20
C ILE A 728 -16.68 -20.86 50.15
N PRO A 729 -17.98 -20.93 49.77
CA PRO A 729 -18.45 -21.78 48.70
C PRO A 729 -17.68 -21.55 47.39
N HIS A 730 -17.37 -22.65 46.70
CA HIS A 730 -16.56 -22.64 45.49
C HIS A 730 -17.11 -21.74 44.38
N GLU A 731 -18.44 -21.74 44.21
CA GLU A 731 -19.14 -20.91 43.22
C GLU A 731 -19.07 -19.42 43.57
N GLN A 732 -19.13 -19.09 44.86
CA GLN A 732 -19.00 -17.71 45.35
C GLN A 732 -17.57 -17.21 45.14
N LEU A 733 -16.58 -18.05 45.44
CA LEU A 733 -15.17 -17.73 45.24
C LEU A 733 -14.83 -17.53 43.76
N MET A 734 -15.34 -18.40 42.89
CA MET A 734 -15.21 -18.29 41.43
C MET A 734 -15.83 -16.98 40.92
N SER A 735 -17.04 -16.65 41.36
CA SER A 735 -17.73 -15.42 40.94
C SER A 735 -16.94 -14.16 41.30
N LEU A 736 -16.36 -14.11 42.51
CA LEU A 736 -15.51 -13.01 42.96
C LEU A 736 -14.20 -12.92 42.18
N LEU A 737 -13.59 -14.07 41.85
CA LEU A 737 -12.41 -14.13 41.01
C LEU A 737 -12.69 -13.61 39.60
N ILE A 738 -13.77 -14.07 38.96
CA ILE A 738 -14.16 -13.62 37.61
C ILE A 738 -14.42 -12.11 37.59
N ARG A 739 -15.01 -11.54 38.65
CA ARG A 739 -15.17 -10.09 38.76
C ARG A 739 -13.83 -9.35 38.79
N LYS A 740 -12.86 -9.81 39.60
CA LYS A 740 -11.52 -9.19 39.67
C LYS A 740 -10.75 -9.38 38.35
N LEU A 741 -10.87 -10.52 37.68
CA LEU A 741 -10.28 -10.75 36.36
C LEU A 741 -10.94 -9.87 35.29
N SER A 742 -12.26 -9.70 35.31
CA SER A 742 -12.98 -8.83 34.38
C SER A 742 -12.47 -7.39 34.44
N ALA A 743 -12.25 -6.87 35.66
CA ALA A 743 -11.62 -5.57 35.85
C ALA A 743 -10.17 -5.52 35.33
N ALA A 744 -9.37 -6.57 35.56
CA ALA A 744 -7.99 -6.64 35.08
C ALA A 744 -7.90 -6.71 33.53
N PHE A 745 -8.79 -7.46 32.88
CA PHE A 745 -8.93 -7.48 31.42
C PHE A 745 -9.34 -6.10 30.88
N ALA A 746 -10.35 -5.47 31.48
CA ALA A 746 -10.80 -4.14 31.08
C ALA A 746 -9.68 -3.08 31.19
N ASN A 747 -8.92 -3.10 32.29
CA ASN A 747 -7.77 -2.20 32.49
C ASN A 747 -6.64 -2.44 31.47
N SER A 748 -6.57 -3.64 30.89
CA SER A 748 -5.60 -4.01 29.86
C SER A 748 -6.15 -3.83 28.43
N GLY A 749 -7.36 -3.25 28.28
CA GLY A 749 -8.01 -3.02 26.99
C GLY A 749 -8.65 -4.26 26.35
N GLY A 750 -8.86 -5.33 27.12
CA GLY A 750 -9.47 -6.59 26.66
C GLY A 750 -10.84 -6.88 27.26
N ASN A 751 -11.63 -7.73 26.59
CA ASN A 751 -12.90 -8.23 27.10
C ASN A 751 -12.74 -9.69 27.56
N ILE A 752 -13.04 -9.96 28.83
CA ILE A 752 -12.89 -11.31 29.41
C ILE A 752 -13.74 -12.38 28.70
N ASN A 753 -14.83 -11.98 28.05
CA ASN A 753 -15.73 -12.89 27.35
C ASN A 753 -15.14 -13.51 26.07
N ASP A 754 -14.04 -12.95 25.55
CA ASP A 754 -13.40 -13.41 24.30
C ASP A 754 -12.57 -14.70 24.51
N TYR A 755 -12.38 -15.13 25.77
CA TYR A 755 -11.41 -16.15 26.14
C TYR A 755 -12.02 -17.47 26.68
N GLY A 756 -13.33 -17.64 26.59
CA GLY A 756 -14.00 -18.89 26.99
C GLY A 756 -13.97 -19.20 28.50
N LEU A 757 -13.81 -18.18 29.33
CA LEU A 757 -13.78 -18.29 30.80
C LEU A 757 -15.19 -18.43 31.42
N PRO A 758 -15.33 -18.92 32.68
CA PRO A 758 -16.63 -19.04 33.33
C PRO A 758 -17.38 -17.69 33.40
N ARG A 759 -18.70 -17.71 33.20
CA ARG A 759 -19.56 -16.52 33.31
C ARG A 759 -20.18 -16.45 34.71
N ILE A 760 -20.41 -15.24 35.19
CA ILE A 760 -21.11 -14.99 36.45
C ILE A 760 -22.61 -15.28 36.22
N ASP A 761 -23.18 -16.19 37.01
CA ASP A 761 -24.63 -16.33 37.12
C ASP A 761 -25.17 -15.25 38.06
N VAL A 762 -26.30 -14.64 37.70
CA VAL A 762 -26.79 -13.35 38.22
C VAL A 762 -27.32 -13.47 39.67
N GLN A 763 -27.24 -14.64 40.30
CA GLN A 763 -27.91 -14.92 41.58
C GLN A 763 -27.09 -14.63 42.85
N CYS A 764 -25.79 -14.30 42.77
CA CYS A 764 -25.00 -13.97 43.97
C CYS A 764 -24.93 -12.45 44.22
N ALA A 765 -26.00 -11.90 44.79
CA ALA A 765 -26.14 -10.47 45.05
C ALA A 765 -25.55 -10.08 46.43
N PHE A 766 -24.70 -9.05 46.41
CA PHE A 766 -24.22 -8.17 47.50
C PHE A 766 -23.48 -8.80 48.71
N MET A 767 -22.15 -8.64 48.71
CA MET A 767 -21.41 -8.23 49.91
C MET A 767 -20.53 -7.05 49.49
N ASP A 768 -20.92 -5.85 49.91
CA ASP A 768 -20.07 -4.66 49.78
C ASP A 768 -19.06 -4.64 50.94
N GLU A 769 -17.91 -3.98 50.75
CA GLU A 769 -16.79 -3.96 51.72
C GLU A 769 -17.15 -3.27 53.07
N ASN A 770 -18.39 -2.79 53.22
CA ASN A 770 -18.82 -1.99 54.36
C ASN A 770 -19.73 -2.78 55.32
N ARG A 771 -19.14 -3.25 56.43
CA ARG A 771 -19.81 -3.98 57.52
C ARG A 771 -21.07 -3.27 58.06
N LEU A 772 -21.07 -1.94 58.12
CA LEU A 772 -22.21 -1.17 58.65
C LEU A 772 -23.48 -1.31 57.80
N ILE A 773 -23.32 -1.45 56.48
CA ILE A 773 -24.44 -1.64 55.55
C ILE A 773 -24.96 -3.08 55.65
N ASN A 774 -24.06 -4.05 55.84
CA ASN A 774 -24.45 -5.46 55.98
C ASN A 774 -25.20 -5.72 57.30
N ASP A 775 -24.78 -5.08 58.39
CA ASP A 775 -25.47 -5.16 59.70
C ASP A 775 -26.87 -4.47 59.67
N GLU A 776 -27.08 -3.51 58.76
CA GLU A 776 -28.36 -2.79 58.60
C GLU A 776 -29.37 -3.53 57.71
N ILE A 777 -28.91 -4.50 56.90
CA ILE A 777 -29.71 -5.27 55.93
C ILE A 777 -30.10 -6.67 56.46
N ASP A 778 -29.66 -7.06 57.66
CA ASP A 778 -30.06 -8.31 58.32
C ASP A 778 -31.12 -8.05 59.42
N PRO A 779 -32.42 -7.90 59.07
CA PRO A 779 -33.45 -7.75 60.08
C PRO A 779 -33.68 -9.10 60.78
N GLU A 780 -33.65 -9.12 62.11
CA GLU A 780 -34.31 -10.16 62.91
C GLU A 780 -35.80 -9.80 63.06
N PRO A 781 -36.71 -10.33 62.20
CA PRO A 781 -38.12 -9.94 62.20
C PRO A 781 -38.83 -10.19 63.54
N LEU A 782 -38.34 -11.15 64.34
CA LEU A 782 -38.91 -11.45 65.65
C LEU A 782 -38.63 -10.33 66.66
N MET A 783 -37.41 -9.77 66.66
CA MET A 783 -37.03 -8.65 67.53
C MET A 783 -37.74 -7.36 67.13
N LEU A 784 -37.88 -7.10 65.82
CA LEU A 784 -38.61 -5.96 65.30
C LEU A 784 -40.13 -6.05 65.59
N SER A 785 -40.70 -7.25 65.53
CA SER A 785 -42.09 -7.51 65.95
C SER A 785 -42.30 -7.23 67.44
N MET A 786 -41.42 -7.73 68.31
CA MET A 786 -41.52 -7.49 69.75
C MET A 786 -41.35 -6.00 70.10
N HIS A 787 -40.48 -5.30 69.38
CA HIS A 787 -40.26 -3.87 69.56
C HIS A 787 -41.45 -3.03 69.04
N ALA A 788 -42.07 -3.43 67.93
CA ALA A 788 -43.29 -2.82 67.43
C ALA A 788 -44.47 -2.99 68.40
N ASP A 789 -44.66 -4.19 68.96
CA ASP A 789 -45.72 -4.45 69.94
C ASP A 789 -45.53 -3.61 71.21
N SER A 790 -44.29 -3.43 71.66
CA SER A 790 -43.95 -2.53 72.78
C SER A 790 -44.29 -1.07 72.47
N LEU A 791 -44.03 -0.60 71.24
CA LEU A 791 -44.28 0.80 70.85
C LEU A 791 -45.78 1.08 70.65
N VAL A 792 -46.56 0.11 70.17
CA VAL A 792 -48.03 0.23 70.03
C VAL A 792 -48.71 0.47 71.38
N THR A 793 -48.22 -0.15 72.47
CA THR A 793 -48.77 0.08 73.82
C THR A 793 -48.47 1.47 74.40
N GLN A 794 -47.62 2.25 73.74
CA GLN A 794 -47.21 3.59 74.17
C GLN A 794 -47.87 4.72 73.35
N LEU A 795 -48.75 4.38 72.41
CA LEU A 795 -49.48 5.35 71.60
C LEU A 795 -50.61 6.00 72.41
N ASN A 796 -50.84 7.29 72.18
CA ASN A 796 -51.96 8.03 72.75
C ASN A 796 -53.17 7.99 71.81
N ALA A 797 -54.35 8.44 72.25
CA ALA A 797 -55.60 8.25 71.50
C ALA A 797 -55.70 8.95 70.12
N GLU A 798 -54.73 9.80 69.75
CA GLU A 798 -54.67 10.47 68.43
C GLU A 798 -53.56 9.90 67.50
N GLN A 799 -52.79 8.90 67.95
CA GLN A 799 -51.80 8.14 67.16
C GLN A 799 -52.16 6.66 67.13
#